data_AF-A0A1I4CQZ5-F1
#
_entry.id   AF-A0A1I4CQZ5-F1
#
_cell.length_a   1.000
_cell.length_b   1.000
_cell.length_c   1.000
_cell.angle_alpha   90.00
_cell.angle_beta   90.00
_cell.angle_gamma   90.00
#
_symmetry.space_group_name_H-M   'P 1'
#
loop_
_entity.id
_entity.type
_entity.pdbx_description
1 polymer ?
#
loop_
_entity_poly.entity_id
_entity_poly.type
_entity_poly.pdbx_seq_one_letter_code
_entity_poly.pdbx_strand_id
1 'polypeptide(L)'
;MWVNQRLICSLIVLFMSFTSITLPVSAEIKVDPLVNSSLVPNVGINPAIKDLIIFQNSSDVQLKWKAPILAAIFSGAPAVGKDNTIYVGFTFVWILNVQYGVSAFNSDGAKLWTFLLNKAILTPPTVGPEGTIYTSTGTKGSSGEFVAIRTDGTKKWAFAAGDHIESSPVFGSDGTIYVVSKDGILHALNPKDGSEIWSLDMGVKSQAFLAIGPDDTVYAANGTQLLTAIKPNGTKKWEFSTGGAVSAIPAIGPDGTIYEGSADHKLYAILPSGAKKWEFNQGSSVFAPSVGPDGSVYFGSEDAKLNAVLPDGKLKWQFASGGSSNPPVIGPNGMIYTQSVSNKAIYALDPDGHIRWQYKIETEAPLPLAVRTDGTLIDVSTNYPKVKDVNYDDLEHTLVMYIYALKVPVSSVTLNQTSLNLTEGQSGSLTATITPSHASNAKVTWKSSNPNIASVDSMGKVSALISGTVTITASSGDGPFAQCKITVTERTDQTIDVSGVVLNKTALFLQVGDSETLSAKVNPANASNQNVTWMSSSPGVATVNLNGKITAISTGSTDVTVTTQDGNFVAKSKVVVMAGTADAASGASPFIDIKEHWAFSMIMRAYERKVASGYPDFSFRPNANITRSEFTVMLMNGLKPAIEGSTLTFSDTDSIEDWAAKSVKQAVQKGIISGYPDGSFRPTANITHAEMISMVVKGLGFALTPGVATAYADDADIPEWAKPAAAISGKNNLLGGTEGNNFAPSALATRAEAVTAIVRMLDLLP
;
A
#
# COMPACT_ATOMS: atom_id res chain seq x y z
N MET A 1 -54.46 36.78 57.34
CA MET A 1 -54.91 37.32 56.04
C MET A 1 -53.91 36.83 55.00
N TRP A 2 -53.98 35.64 54.40
CA TRP A 2 -55.00 35.05 53.52
C TRP A 2 -55.40 35.97 52.35
N VAL A 3 -55.14 35.44 51.13
CA VAL A 3 -55.67 35.82 49.79
C VAL A 3 -54.97 37.04 49.16
N ASN A 4 -54.26 37.01 48.01
CA ASN A 4 -54.47 36.26 46.77
C ASN A 4 -53.16 36.18 45.94
N GLN A 5 -52.44 35.05 45.97
CA GLN A 5 -51.39 34.71 44.99
C GLN A 5 -51.72 33.42 44.22
N ARG A 6 -52.97 32.96 44.30
CA ARG A 6 -53.52 31.86 43.51
C ARG A 6 -54.30 32.42 42.33
N LEU A 7 -53.63 33.15 41.44
CA LEU A 7 -54.21 33.52 40.14
C LEU A 7 -53.16 33.90 39.08
N ILE A 8 -51.93 33.39 39.16
CA ILE A 8 -51.01 33.28 38.01
C ILE A 8 -50.41 31.85 37.90
N CYS A 9 -50.94 30.88 38.67
CA CYS A 9 -50.51 29.47 38.60
C CYS A 9 -51.56 28.54 37.95
N SER A 10 -52.53 29.07 37.21
CA SER A 10 -53.59 28.25 36.59
C SER A 10 -53.83 28.53 35.10
N LEU A 11 -52.96 29.29 34.42
CA LEU A 11 -53.09 29.53 32.97
C LEU A 11 -51.81 29.30 32.14
N ILE A 12 -50.76 28.68 32.69
CA ILE A 12 -49.55 28.25 31.95
C ILE A 12 -49.10 26.84 32.41
N VAL A 13 -50.05 25.99 32.81
CA VAL A 13 -49.82 24.55 33.11
C VAL A 13 -50.67 23.66 32.20
N LEU A 14 -51.34 24.25 31.19
CA LEU A 14 -52.23 23.52 30.29
C LEU A 14 -52.00 23.86 28.81
N PHE A 15 -50.75 24.03 28.38
CA PHE A 15 -50.33 23.95 26.98
C PHE A 15 -48.80 23.85 26.91
N MET A 16 -48.23 22.70 27.28
CA MET A 16 -47.00 22.11 26.69
C MET A 16 -46.92 20.65 27.16
N SER A 17 -47.94 19.87 26.79
CA SER A 17 -47.67 18.47 26.44
C SER A 17 -46.56 18.46 25.39
N PHE A 18 -45.66 17.49 25.47
CA PHE A 18 -44.60 17.23 24.50
C PHE A 18 -45.15 17.20 23.06
N THR A 19 -45.22 18.36 22.42
CA THR A 19 -45.09 18.51 20.99
C THR A 19 -43.78 19.25 20.81
N SER A 20 -42.85 18.58 20.15
CA SER A 20 -41.67 19.18 19.57
C SER A 20 -42.04 20.48 18.85
N ILE A 21 -41.84 21.63 19.49
CA ILE A 21 -41.67 22.88 18.77
C ILE A 21 -40.35 22.69 18.02
N THR A 22 -40.44 22.17 16.81
CA THR A 22 -39.39 22.30 15.81
C THR A 22 -39.28 23.80 15.55
N LEU A 23 -38.33 24.45 16.22
CA LEU A 23 -37.84 25.75 15.76
C LEU A 23 -37.44 25.55 14.30
N PRO A 24 -37.97 26.33 13.35
CA PRO A 24 -37.69 26.10 11.95
C PRO A 24 -36.19 26.22 11.72
N VAL A 25 -35.59 25.18 11.12
CA VAL A 25 -34.30 25.33 10.42
C VAL A 25 -34.56 26.36 9.32
N SER A 26 -34.10 27.60 9.52
CA SER A 26 -34.50 28.70 8.64
C SER A 26 -33.88 28.54 7.26
N ALA A 27 -34.73 28.49 6.22
CA ALA A 27 -34.32 28.68 4.83
C ALA A 27 -34.05 30.17 4.55
N GLU A 28 -32.95 30.43 3.82
CA GLU A 28 -32.46 31.70 3.27
C GLU A 28 -32.49 32.94 4.19
N ILE A 29 -31.33 33.28 4.74
CA ILE A 29 -31.03 34.63 5.25
C ILE A 29 -29.99 35.25 4.33
N LYS A 30 -30.34 36.37 3.68
CA LYS A 30 -29.37 37.24 3.04
C LYS A 30 -28.52 37.90 4.13
N VAL A 31 -27.21 37.68 4.07
CA VAL A 31 -26.23 38.27 4.98
C VAL A 31 -26.15 39.77 4.71
N ASP A 32 -26.47 40.59 5.72
CA ASP A 32 -26.36 42.06 5.63
C ASP A 32 -24.89 42.48 5.83
N PRO A 33 -24.26 43.29 4.95
CA PRO A 33 -22.81 43.48 4.94
C PRO A 33 -22.21 44.39 6.03
N LEU A 34 -22.97 44.94 6.98
CA LEU A 34 -22.48 46.06 7.79
C LEU A 34 -22.92 46.01 9.25
N VAL A 35 -22.03 45.63 10.17
CA VAL A 35 -22.07 46.16 11.54
C VAL A 35 -20.66 46.43 12.08
N ASN A 36 -20.40 47.72 12.25
CA ASN A 36 -19.25 48.28 12.93
C ASN A 36 -19.66 48.53 14.41
N SER A 37 -18.96 47.97 15.41
CA SER A 37 -18.87 48.58 16.76
C SER A 37 -17.91 47.83 17.69
N SER A 38 -17.08 48.63 18.35
CA SER A 38 -16.15 48.29 19.42
C SER A 38 -16.85 48.12 20.79
N LEU A 39 -16.28 47.27 21.66
CA LEU A 39 -15.85 47.54 23.06
C LEU A 39 -15.63 46.24 23.91
N VAL A 40 -14.35 45.99 24.30
CA VAL A 40 -13.76 45.53 25.63
C VAL A 40 -13.99 44.05 26.11
N PRO A 41 -13.10 43.33 26.89
CA PRO A 41 -11.85 43.66 27.62
C PRO A 41 -10.56 42.83 27.34
N ASN A 42 -9.46 43.29 27.96
CA ASN A 42 -8.05 42.87 27.95
C ASN A 42 -7.74 41.35 28.02
N VAL A 43 -7.12 40.86 26.94
CA VAL A 43 -5.86 40.09 26.99
C VAL A 43 -4.83 40.99 26.30
N GLY A 44 -3.60 41.07 26.79
CA GLY A 44 -2.55 41.94 26.25
C GLY A 44 -2.15 41.56 24.82
N ILE A 45 -2.99 41.90 23.84
CA ILE A 45 -2.75 41.72 22.41
C ILE A 45 -2.22 43.04 21.87
N ASN A 46 -1.09 42.99 21.17
CA ASN A 46 -0.49 44.12 20.50
C ASN A 46 -1.54 44.84 19.61
N PRO A 47 -1.85 46.14 19.87
CA PRO A 47 -2.84 46.88 19.11
C PRO A 47 -2.48 47.06 17.62
N ALA A 48 -1.24 46.78 17.22
CA ALA A 48 -0.75 46.97 15.84
C ALA A 48 -1.25 45.93 14.82
N ILE A 49 -1.92 44.85 15.23
CA ILE A 49 -2.43 43.81 14.30
C ILE A 49 -3.89 44.09 13.87
N LYS A 50 -4.53 45.13 14.42
CA LYS A 50 -5.99 45.30 14.32
C LYS A 50 -6.52 45.69 12.92
N ASP A 51 -5.69 46.19 12.00
CA ASP A 51 -6.20 46.94 10.83
C ASP A 51 -5.67 46.53 9.44
N LEU A 52 -5.18 45.30 9.24
CA LEU A 52 -4.61 44.91 7.93
C LEU A 52 -5.50 44.06 7.01
N ILE A 53 -6.71 43.68 7.45
CA ILE A 53 -7.64 42.91 6.60
C ILE A 53 -8.99 43.64 6.57
N ILE A 54 -9.37 44.17 5.40
CA ILE A 54 -10.77 44.51 5.13
C ILE A 54 -11.54 43.20 5.22
N PHE A 55 -12.27 43.02 6.31
CA PHE A 55 -12.96 41.77 6.58
C PHE A 55 -14.22 41.68 5.70
N GLN A 56 -14.18 40.82 4.70
CA GLN A 56 -15.34 40.45 3.88
C GLN A 56 -15.47 38.94 3.87
N ASN A 57 -16.66 38.43 4.17
CA ASN A 57 -16.98 37.01 4.04
C ASN A 57 -16.71 36.56 2.61
N SER A 58 -16.03 35.43 2.45
CA SER A 58 -15.88 34.80 1.15
C SER A 58 -17.25 34.35 0.63
N SER A 59 -17.56 34.68 -0.63
CA SER A 59 -18.89 34.50 -1.22
C SER A 59 -19.26 33.04 -1.52
N ASP A 60 -18.26 32.16 -1.52
CA ASP A 60 -18.38 30.72 -1.75
C ASP A 60 -18.63 29.91 -0.47
N VAL A 61 -18.51 30.53 0.71
CA VAL A 61 -18.89 29.92 1.98
C VAL A 61 -20.39 30.02 2.16
N GLN A 62 -21.05 28.87 2.27
CA GLN A 62 -22.49 28.78 2.50
C GLN A 62 -22.78 28.36 3.94
N LEU A 63 -23.73 29.06 4.57
CA LEU A 63 -24.40 28.57 5.79
C LEU A 63 -25.42 27.52 5.36
N LYS A 64 -25.12 26.23 5.57
CA LYS A 64 -26.05 25.15 5.23
C LYS A 64 -27.30 25.20 6.09
N TRP A 65 -27.10 25.43 7.38
CA TRP A 65 -28.16 25.58 8.37
C TRP A 65 -27.60 26.24 9.63
N LYS A 66 -28.52 26.82 10.41
CA LYS A 66 -28.28 27.22 11.80
C LYS A 66 -29.34 26.57 12.69
N ALA A 67 -28.92 25.94 13.78
CA ALA A 67 -29.81 25.26 14.71
C ALA A 67 -29.81 26.00 16.06
N PRO A 68 -30.95 26.54 16.51
CA PRO A 68 -31.04 27.16 17.82
C PRO A 68 -31.05 26.12 18.93
N ILE A 69 -30.35 26.41 20.03
CA ILE A 69 -30.36 25.63 21.26
C ILE A 69 -30.61 26.58 22.42
N LEU A 70 -31.64 26.25 23.20
CA LEU A 70 -31.88 26.85 24.51
C LEU A 70 -30.77 26.38 25.45
N ALA A 71 -29.72 27.17 25.56
CA ALA A 71 -28.55 26.89 26.39
C ALA A 71 -27.89 28.22 26.76
N ALA A 72 -27.43 28.33 28.00
CA ALA A 72 -26.72 29.50 28.49
C ALA A 72 -25.22 29.45 28.13
N ILE A 73 -24.62 28.25 28.13
CA ILE A 73 -23.18 28.03 27.85
C ILE A 73 -22.98 26.67 27.17
N PHE A 74 -22.10 26.61 26.17
CA PHE A 74 -21.63 25.36 25.55
C PHE A 74 -20.36 24.89 26.25
N SER A 75 -20.25 23.60 26.48
CA SER A 75 -19.10 23.00 27.17
C SER A 75 -18.12 22.43 26.14
N GLY A 76 -17.23 23.28 25.62
CA GLY A 76 -16.12 22.88 24.74
C GLY A 76 -16.53 22.58 23.28
N ALA A 77 -15.70 21.81 22.59
CA ALA A 77 -15.89 21.47 21.17
C ALA A 77 -17.13 20.58 20.95
N PRO A 78 -17.88 20.74 19.85
CA PRO A 78 -18.83 19.72 19.41
C PRO A 78 -18.08 18.45 19.00
N ALA A 79 -18.70 17.28 19.19
CA ALA A 79 -18.20 16.02 18.65
C ALA A 79 -19.01 15.57 17.44
N VAL A 80 -18.34 14.93 16.48
CA VAL A 80 -18.96 14.44 15.25
C VAL A 80 -18.80 12.93 15.16
N GLY A 81 -19.92 12.21 15.03
CA GLY A 81 -19.94 10.78 14.79
C GLY A 81 -19.58 10.40 13.35
N LYS A 82 -19.24 9.12 13.15
CA LYS A 82 -18.95 8.55 11.81
C LYS A 82 -20.12 8.70 10.83
N ASP A 83 -21.34 8.75 11.34
CA ASP A 83 -22.59 8.95 10.63
C ASP A 83 -22.91 10.44 10.38
N ASN A 84 -22.00 11.35 10.73
CA ASN A 84 -22.18 12.81 10.72
C ASN A 84 -23.19 13.36 11.76
N THR A 85 -23.59 12.57 12.75
CA THR A 85 -24.36 13.08 13.89
C THR A 85 -23.48 14.00 14.74
N ILE A 86 -24.02 15.14 15.14
CA ILE A 86 -23.32 16.19 15.90
C ILE A 86 -23.79 16.13 17.35
N TYR A 87 -22.85 16.07 18.29
CA TYR A 87 -23.11 16.03 19.72
C TYR A 87 -22.57 17.28 20.39
N VAL A 88 -23.42 17.95 21.16
CA VAL A 88 -23.05 19.20 21.84
C VAL A 88 -23.43 19.12 23.32
N GLY A 89 -22.46 19.41 24.18
CA GLY A 89 -22.66 19.56 25.62
C GLY A 89 -23.14 20.97 25.96
N PHE A 90 -24.16 21.08 26.79
CA PHE A 90 -24.76 22.36 27.15
C PHE A 90 -25.04 22.49 28.65
N THR A 91 -25.04 23.74 29.10
CA THR A 91 -25.60 24.20 30.38
C THR A 91 -26.72 25.18 30.08
N PHE A 92 -27.92 24.89 30.54
CA PHE A 92 -29.10 25.74 30.43
C PHE A 92 -29.45 26.32 31.80
N VAL A 93 -29.80 27.61 31.86
CA VAL A 93 -30.15 28.30 33.11
C VAL A 93 -31.52 28.95 32.91
N TRP A 94 -32.50 28.59 33.75
CA TRP A 94 -33.84 29.16 33.72
C TRP A 94 -34.29 29.59 35.11
N ILE A 95 -34.40 30.91 35.32
CA ILE A 95 -35.04 31.59 36.47
C ILE A 95 -34.87 30.81 37.81
N LEU A 96 -33.63 30.38 38.12
CA LEU A 96 -33.14 29.64 39.30
C LEU A 96 -32.88 28.11 39.17
N ASN A 97 -33.25 27.46 38.06
CA ASN A 97 -32.88 26.06 37.77
C ASN A 97 -31.78 25.97 36.73
N VAL A 98 -30.74 25.17 37.00
CA VAL A 98 -29.67 24.88 36.04
C VAL A 98 -29.81 23.44 35.57
N GLN A 99 -29.83 23.25 34.26
CA GLN A 99 -29.91 21.94 33.61
C GLN A 99 -28.68 21.71 32.74
N TYR A 100 -28.14 20.50 32.78
CA TYR A 100 -26.98 20.10 32.01
C TYR A 100 -27.35 18.95 31.08
N GLY A 101 -26.68 18.83 29.94
CA GLY A 101 -26.94 17.70 29.08
C GLY A 101 -26.12 17.66 27.80
N VAL A 102 -26.29 16.57 27.07
CA VAL A 102 -25.77 16.39 25.72
C VAL A 102 -26.96 16.32 24.77
N SER A 103 -26.92 17.09 23.69
CA SER A 103 -27.91 17.00 22.61
C SER A 103 -27.26 16.47 21.33
N ALA A 104 -27.98 15.63 20.61
CA ALA A 104 -27.58 15.12 19.31
C ALA A 104 -28.38 15.79 18.19
N PHE A 105 -27.72 16.06 17.06
CA PHE A 105 -28.31 16.66 15.87
C PHE A 105 -27.91 15.86 14.65
N ASN A 106 -28.84 15.69 13.70
CA ASN A 106 -28.52 15.06 12.43
C ASN A 106 -27.69 16.00 11.54
N SER A 107 -27.32 15.51 10.36
CA SER A 107 -26.53 16.25 9.37
C SER A 107 -27.16 17.55 8.87
N ASP A 108 -28.47 17.72 9.07
CA ASP A 108 -29.26 18.86 8.61
C ASP A 108 -29.62 19.83 9.75
N GLY A 109 -29.06 19.60 10.94
CA GLY A 109 -29.26 20.46 12.11
C GLY A 109 -30.54 20.18 12.89
N ALA A 110 -31.30 19.14 12.53
CA ALA A 110 -32.47 18.72 13.29
C ALA A 110 -32.05 17.96 14.55
N LYS A 111 -32.57 18.38 15.71
CA LYS A 111 -32.31 17.72 16.98
C LYS A 111 -32.91 16.32 17.00
N LEU A 112 -32.09 15.33 17.31
CA LEU A 112 -32.48 13.92 17.45
C LEU A 112 -32.95 13.61 18.87
N TRP A 113 -32.14 13.96 19.86
CA TRP A 113 -32.43 13.70 21.27
C TRP A 113 -31.64 14.64 22.19
N THR A 114 -32.05 14.66 23.46
CA THR A 114 -31.34 15.32 24.57
C THR A 114 -31.21 14.35 25.72
N PHE A 115 -29.99 14.13 26.20
CA PHE A 115 -29.68 13.37 27.41
C PHE A 115 -29.36 14.35 28.54
N LEU A 116 -30.17 14.31 29.61
CA LEU A 116 -30.04 15.22 30.75
C LEU A 116 -29.09 14.66 31.80
N LEU A 117 -28.27 15.54 32.35
CA LEU A 117 -27.29 15.26 33.38
C LEU A 117 -27.65 15.99 34.68
N ASN A 118 -27.41 15.32 35.81
CA ASN A 118 -27.74 15.85 37.14
C ASN A 118 -26.68 16.81 37.69
N LYS A 119 -25.49 16.86 37.09
CA LYS A 119 -24.35 17.68 37.49
C LYS A 119 -23.76 18.40 36.28
N ALA A 120 -22.95 19.43 36.53
CA ALA A 120 -22.32 20.22 35.49
C ALA A 120 -21.40 19.38 34.62
N ILE A 121 -21.41 19.64 33.31
CA ILE A 121 -20.49 19.01 32.36
C ILE A 121 -19.09 19.61 32.56
N LEU A 122 -18.08 18.75 32.69
CA LEU A 122 -16.69 19.16 32.88
C LEU A 122 -15.83 18.96 31.62
N THR A 123 -16.21 18.01 30.76
CA THR A 123 -15.52 17.78 29.47
C THR A 123 -16.52 17.82 28.32
N PRO A 124 -16.12 18.34 27.14
CA PRO A 124 -16.94 18.24 25.94
C PRO A 124 -17.33 16.78 25.64
N PRO A 125 -18.46 16.54 24.94
CA PRO A 125 -18.77 15.21 24.46
C PRO A 125 -17.63 14.71 23.56
N THR A 126 -17.35 13.41 23.62
CA THR A 126 -16.37 12.73 22.76
C THR A 126 -17.00 11.44 22.23
N VAL A 127 -16.80 11.11 20.96
CA VAL A 127 -17.37 9.90 20.35
C VAL A 127 -16.30 8.81 20.29
N GLY A 128 -16.56 7.66 20.91
CA GLY A 128 -15.68 6.49 20.85
C GLY A 128 -15.75 5.75 19.51
N PRO A 129 -14.82 4.82 19.24
CA PRO A 129 -14.74 4.07 17.97
C PRO A 129 -16.04 3.33 17.59
N GLU A 130 -16.81 2.90 18.58
CA GLU A 130 -18.08 2.19 18.47
C GLU A 130 -19.30 3.11 18.42
N GLY A 131 -19.11 4.43 18.48
CA GLY A 131 -20.17 5.43 18.41
C GLY A 131 -20.77 5.82 19.77
N THR A 132 -20.38 5.20 20.88
CA THR A 132 -20.79 5.65 22.23
C THR A 132 -20.27 7.07 22.47
N ILE A 133 -21.09 7.89 23.10
CA ILE A 133 -20.76 9.27 23.45
C ILE A 133 -20.33 9.32 24.92
N TYR A 134 -19.21 9.98 25.18
CA TYR A 134 -18.60 10.09 26.50
C TYR A 134 -18.52 11.54 26.93
N THR A 135 -18.84 11.81 28.19
CA THR A 135 -18.64 13.11 28.83
C THR A 135 -18.46 12.91 30.33
N SER A 136 -17.86 13.88 31.01
CA SER A 136 -17.72 13.86 32.46
C SER A 136 -18.62 14.91 33.09
N THR A 137 -19.08 14.62 34.31
CA THR A 137 -19.88 15.52 35.10
C THR A 137 -19.36 15.66 36.51
N GLY A 138 -19.61 16.79 37.15
CA GLY A 138 -19.21 17.00 38.53
C GLY A 138 -19.60 18.38 39.04
N THR A 139 -19.35 18.60 40.32
CA THR A 139 -19.32 19.94 40.91
C THR A 139 -17.99 20.10 41.60
N LYS A 140 -17.44 21.34 41.60
CA LYS A 140 -16.16 21.63 42.24
C LYS A 140 -16.18 21.16 43.69
N GLY A 141 -15.35 20.17 44.02
CA GLY A 141 -15.24 19.57 45.36
C GLY A 141 -16.14 18.36 45.67
N SER A 142 -16.82 17.76 44.68
CA SER A 142 -17.51 16.46 44.83
C SER A 142 -16.94 15.40 43.90
N SER A 143 -17.22 14.10 44.12
CA SER A 143 -16.83 13.06 43.15
C SER A 143 -17.58 13.26 41.83
N GLY A 144 -16.83 13.33 40.73
CA GLY A 144 -17.37 13.41 39.37
C GLY A 144 -17.77 12.04 38.84
N GLU A 145 -18.57 12.02 37.77
CA GLU A 145 -18.92 10.81 37.02
C GLU A 145 -18.48 10.95 35.56
N PHE A 146 -17.84 9.91 35.03
CA PHE A 146 -17.65 9.73 33.60
C PHE A 146 -18.82 8.91 33.05
N VAL A 147 -19.57 9.50 32.11
CA VAL A 147 -20.85 8.99 31.64
C VAL A 147 -20.73 8.55 30.19
N ALA A 148 -21.16 7.32 29.92
CA ALA A 148 -21.30 6.77 28.58
C ALA A 148 -22.77 6.80 28.15
N ILE A 149 -23.03 7.32 26.94
CA ILE A 149 -24.35 7.52 26.36
C ILE A 149 -24.41 6.78 25.02
N ARG A 150 -25.47 6.00 24.79
CA ARG A 150 -25.69 5.31 23.52
C ARG A 150 -26.05 6.30 22.41
N THR A 151 -25.91 5.90 21.16
CA THR A 151 -26.28 6.70 19.99
C THR A 151 -27.77 7.06 19.92
N ASP A 152 -28.62 6.31 20.63
CA ASP A 152 -30.05 6.60 20.79
C ASP A 152 -30.36 7.62 21.92
N GLY A 153 -29.33 8.12 22.63
CA GLY A 153 -29.49 9.09 23.71
C GLY A 153 -29.78 8.48 25.07
N THR A 154 -29.71 7.16 25.24
CA THR A 154 -29.89 6.49 26.55
C THR A 154 -28.58 6.29 27.30
N LYS A 155 -28.62 6.31 28.64
CA LYS A 155 -27.43 6.01 29.47
C LYS A 155 -26.95 4.58 29.21
N LYS A 156 -25.68 4.42 28.84
CA LYS A 156 -25.01 3.12 28.70
C LYS A 156 -24.51 2.63 30.06
N TRP A 157 -23.68 3.44 30.71
CA TRP A 157 -23.15 3.21 32.05
C TRP A 157 -22.55 4.54 32.59
N ALA A 158 -22.15 4.57 33.86
CA ALA A 158 -21.34 5.65 34.41
C ALA A 158 -20.27 5.07 35.34
N PHE A 159 -19.11 5.73 35.37
CA PHE A 159 -17.98 5.41 36.24
C PHE A 159 -17.75 6.59 37.19
N ALA A 160 -17.69 6.34 38.49
CA ALA A 160 -17.38 7.35 39.48
C ALA A 160 -15.90 7.23 39.87
N ALA A 161 -15.11 8.26 39.56
CA ALA A 161 -13.74 8.36 40.03
C ALA A 161 -13.70 8.93 41.46
N GLY A 162 -12.54 8.81 42.11
CA GLY A 162 -12.30 9.41 43.43
C GLY A 162 -12.40 10.94 43.43
N ASP A 163 -12.21 11.57 42.28
CA ASP A 163 -12.30 13.03 42.06
C ASP A 163 -12.94 13.37 40.70
N HIS A 164 -13.07 14.65 40.33
CA HIS A 164 -13.61 15.05 39.02
C HIS A 164 -12.73 14.59 37.87
N ILE A 165 -13.33 14.19 36.75
CA ILE A 165 -12.62 13.91 35.50
C ILE A 165 -12.67 15.17 34.64
N GLU A 166 -11.52 15.77 34.36
CA GLU A 166 -11.39 17.00 33.56
C GLU A 166 -10.58 16.78 32.27
N SER A 167 -10.22 15.53 31.98
CA SER A 167 -9.56 15.13 30.73
C SER A 167 -10.59 14.60 29.72
N SER A 168 -10.46 15.00 28.46
CA SER A 168 -11.14 14.29 27.37
C SER A 168 -10.62 12.84 27.27
N PRO A 169 -11.49 11.84 27.05
CA PRO A 169 -11.05 10.44 26.96
C PRO A 169 -10.26 10.18 25.67
N VAL A 170 -9.31 9.25 25.75
CA VAL A 170 -8.67 8.64 24.58
C VAL A 170 -8.95 7.13 24.55
N PHE A 171 -8.90 6.53 23.37
CA PHE A 171 -9.36 5.16 23.15
C PHE A 171 -8.25 4.28 22.56
N GLY A 172 -7.99 3.15 23.20
CA GLY A 172 -7.12 2.09 22.66
C GLY A 172 -7.73 1.41 21.44
N SER A 173 -6.90 0.71 20.68
CA SER A 173 -7.30 -0.06 19.49
C SER A 173 -8.34 -1.15 19.80
N ASP A 174 -8.36 -1.66 21.02
CA ASP A 174 -9.34 -2.61 21.55
C ASP A 174 -10.62 -1.96 22.12
N GLY A 175 -10.68 -0.62 22.11
CA GLY A 175 -11.76 0.17 22.68
C GLY A 175 -11.59 0.51 24.16
N THR A 176 -10.50 0.10 24.83
CA THR A 176 -10.20 0.52 26.20
C THR A 176 -10.19 2.04 26.31
N ILE A 177 -10.86 2.56 27.34
CA ILE A 177 -11.04 4.01 27.53
C ILE A 177 -10.07 4.50 28.58
N TYR A 178 -9.30 5.54 28.27
CA TYR A 178 -8.37 6.15 29.21
C TYR A 178 -8.83 7.55 29.59
N VAL A 179 -8.96 7.80 30.89
CA VAL A 179 -9.36 9.11 31.46
C VAL A 179 -8.57 9.41 32.72
N VAL A 180 -8.31 10.68 32.97
CA VAL A 180 -7.61 11.16 34.16
C VAL A 180 -8.56 11.95 35.05
N SER A 181 -8.61 11.56 36.32
CA SER A 181 -9.23 12.36 37.37
C SER A 181 -8.25 13.42 37.91
N LYS A 182 -8.80 14.51 38.43
CA LYS A 182 -8.07 15.70 38.89
C LYS A 182 -7.09 15.42 40.05
N ASP A 183 -7.32 14.35 40.80
CA ASP A 183 -6.40 13.84 41.82
C ASP A 183 -5.15 13.15 41.22
N GLY A 184 -5.01 13.11 39.89
CA GLY A 184 -3.82 12.65 39.19
C GLY A 184 -3.85 11.18 38.80
N ILE A 185 -4.99 10.51 38.97
CA ILE A 185 -5.13 9.08 38.65
C ILE A 185 -5.55 8.91 37.20
N LEU A 186 -4.77 8.17 36.43
CA LEU A 186 -5.15 7.66 35.11
C LEU A 186 -5.92 6.35 35.30
N HIS A 187 -7.14 6.30 34.78
CA HIS A 187 -8.01 5.13 34.79
C HIS A 187 -8.09 4.52 33.39
N ALA A 188 -7.98 3.20 33.29
CA ALA A 188 -8.34 2.43 32.11
C ALA A 188 -9.67 1.72 32.36
N LEU A 189 -10.66 1.95 31.50
CA LEU A 189 -12.03 1.48 31.68
C LEU A 189 -12.46 0.57 30.54
N ASN A 190 -13.26 -0.45 30.88
CA ASN A 190 -13.86 -1.35 29.92
C ASN A 190 -14.98 -0.63 29.14
N PRO A 191 -14.95 -0.57 27.79
CA PRO A 191 -15.96 0.14 27.01
C PRO A 191 -17.37 -0.46 27.11
N LYS A 192 -17.48 -1.74 27.51
CA LYS A 192 -18.75 -2.46 27.58
C LYS A 192 -19.61 -2.00 28.76
N ASP A 193 -19.01 -1.88 29.93
CA ASP A 193 -19.72 -1.65 31.20
C ASP A 193 -19.13 -0.56 32.09
N GLY A 194 -17.99 0.04 31.70
CA GLY A 194 -17.33 1.11 32.45
C GLY A 194 -16.56 0.62 33.67
N SER A 195 -16.37 -0.68 33.85
CA SER A 195 -15.56 -1.23 34.93
C SER A 195 -14.09 -0.83 34.78
N GLU A 196 -13.43 -0.51 35.90
CA GLU A 196 -12.00 -0.21 35.91
C GLU A 196 -11.18 -1.48 35.66
N ILE A 197 -10.31 -1.42 34.65
CA ILE A 197 -9.34 -2.47 34.31
C ILE A 197 -8.09 -2.29 35.17
N TRP A 198 -7.57 -1.07 35.21
CA TRP A 198 -6.44 -0.67 36.06
C TRP A 198 -6.47 0.84 36.29
N SER A 199 -5.76 1.28 37.33
CA SER A 199 -5.47 2.69 37.60
C SER A 199 -3.98 2.93 37.89
N LEU A 200 -3.50 4.13 37.57
CA LEU A 200 -2.12 4.56 37.79
C LEU A 200 -2.11 5.96 38.40
N ASP A 201 -1.48 6.11 39.56
CA ASP A 201 -1.18 7.43 40.15
C ASP A 201 0.01 8.07 39.43
N MET A 202 -0.23 9.18 38.72
CA MET A 202 0.82 9.94 38.02
C MET A 202 1.58 10.90 38.95
N GLY A 203 1.22 10.98 40.23
CA GLY A 203 1.91 11.76 41.26
C GLY A 203 1.66 13.27 41.19
N VAL A 204 0.78 13.73 40.29
CA VAL A 204 0.50 15.16 40.05
C VAL A 204 -1.02 15.38 40.03
N LYS A 205 -1.49 16.21 40.96
CA LYS A 205 -2.91 16.59 41.08
C LYS A 205 -3.20 17.83 40.24
N SER A 206 -3.52 17.61 38.96
CA SER A 206 -3.77 18.68 37.99
C SER A 206 -4.67 18.18 36.87
N GLN A 207 -5.21 19.10 36.08
CA GLN A 207 -5.86 18.75 34.81
C GLN A 207 -4.83 18.11 33.88
N ALA A 208 -5.20 16.99 33.27
CA ALA A 208 -4.37 16.30 32.28
C ALA A 208 -5.00 16.31 30.89
N PHE A 209 -4.15 16.39 29.89
CA PHE A 209 -4.47 16.27 28.48
C PHE A 209 -3.84 15.00 27.95
N LEU A 210 -4.63 14.21 27.23
CA LEU A 210 -4.26 12.88 26.77
C LEU A 210 -4.18 12.83 25.24
N ALA A 211 -3.22 12.05 24.76
CA ALA A 211 -3.16 11.58 23.38
C ALA A 211 -2.81 10.09 23.39
N ILE A 212 -3.13 9.37 22.30
CA ILE A 212 -2.81 7.94 22.18
C ILE A 212 -2.05 7.65 20.90
N GLY A 213 -0.97 6.89 21.02
CA GLY A 213 -0.13 6.46 19.90
C GLY A 213 -0.68 5.24 19.17
N PRO A 214 -0.14 4.92 17.97
CA PRO A 214 -0.53 3.73 17.21
C PRO A 214 -0.26 2.39 17.91
N ASP A 215 0.60 2.38 18.94
CA ASP A 215 0.92 1.22 19.78
C ASP A 215 0.12 1.21 21.10
N ASP A 216 -0.98 1.98 21.16
CA ASP A 216 -1.83 2.21 22.32
C ASP A 216 -1.12 2.85 23.53
N THR A 217 0.10 3.38 23.35
CA THR A 217 0.76 4.18 24.40
C THR A 217 -0.03 5.46 24.65
N VAL A 218 -0.41 5.70 25.91
CA VAL A 218 -1.05 6.92 26.35
C VAL A 218 0.01 7.96 26.70
N TYR A 219 -0.09 9.14 26.11
CA TYR A 219 0.76 10.29 26.41
C TYR A 219 -0.05 11.29 27.22
N ALA A 220 0.45 11.66 28.40
CA ALA A 220 -0.22 12.53 29.35
C ALA A 220 0.62 13.78 29.64
N ALA A 221 0.04 14.95 29.41
CA ALA A 221 0.55 16.26 29.80
C ALA A 221 -0.34 16.82 30.93
N ASN A 222 0.23 17.15 32.09
CA ASN A 222 -0.53 17.46 33.31
C ASN A 222 -0.18 18.84 33.92
N GLY A 223 0.28 19.78 33.10
CA GLY A 223 0.65 21.14 33.53
C GLY A 223 1.98 21.22 34.28
N THR A 224 2.71 20.12 34.41
CA THR A 224 4.12 20.12 34.81
C THR A 224 5.03 20.29 33.59
N GLN A 225 6.35 20.21 33.76
CA GLN A 225 7.30 20.17 32.65
C GLN A 225 7.45 18.76 32.05
N LEU A 226 6.64 17.78 32.50
CA LEU A 226 6.79 16.39 32.11
C LEU A 226 5.65 15.96 31.18
N LEU A 227 6.04 15.43 30.02
CA LEU A 227 5.19 14.56 29.22
C LEU A 227 5.45 13.11 29.63
N THR A 228 4.43 12.41 30.09
CA THR A 228 4.53 11.03 30.57
C THR A 228 3.96 10.07 29.54
N ALA A 229 4.72 9.06 29.12
CA ALA A 229 4.25 7.98 28.26
C ALA A 229 3.94 6.74 29.11
N ILE A 230 2.77 6.15 28.91
CA ILE A 230 2.22 5.07 29.72
C ILE A 230 1.77 3.94 28.79
N LYS A 231 2.20 2.72 29.08
CA LYS A 231 1.87 1.54 28.27
C LYS A 231 0.39 1.17 28.46
N PRO A 232 -0.22 0.43 27.51
CA PRO A 232 -1.61 -0.03 27.62
C PRO A 232 -1.92 -0.86 28.89
N ASN A 233 -0.88 -1.47 29.48
CA ASN A 233 -0.99 -2.25 30.72
C ASN A 233 -0.88 -1.40 32.01
N GLY A 234 -0.87 -0.07 31.90
CA GLY A 234 -0.82 0.85 33.05
C GLY A 234 0.57 1.09 33.63
N THR A 235 1.64 0.56 33.01
CA THR A 235 3.01 0.81 33.47
C THR A 235 3.63 2.00 32.76
N LYS A 236 4.37 2.85 33.49
CA LYS A 236 5.13 3.96 32.90
C LYS A 236 6.12 3.43 31.85
N LYS A 237 6.12 4.03 30.66
CA LYS A 237 7.04 3.74 29.54
C LYS A 237 8.28 4.62 29.64
N TRP A 238 8.09 5.94 29.72
CA TRP A 238 9.15 6.94 29.86
C TRP A 238 8.55 8.30 30.23
N GLU A 239 9.40 9.25 30.60
CA GLU A 239 9.06 10.68 30.80
C GLU A 239 9.99 11.54 29.94
N PHE A 240 9.45 12.62 29.40
CA PHE A 240 10.20 13.64 28.67
C PHE A 240 10.04 14.98 29.37
N SER A 241 11.16 15.65 29.69
CA SER A 241 11.13 16.97 30.33
C SER A 241 11.29 18.07 29.29
N THR A 242 10.31 18.95 29.21
CA THR A 242 10.40 20.25 28.55
C THR A 242 11.05 21.28 29.48
N GLY A 243 11.32 22.49 28.98
CA GLY A 243 11.83 23.59 29.81
C GLY A 243 10.74 24.39 30.54
N GLY A 244 9.48 24.19 30.16
CA GLY A 244 8.32 24.89 30.71
C GLY A 244 7.09 23.98 30.79
N ALA A 245 6.01 24.46 31.40
CA ALA A 245 4.81 23.65 31.58
C ALA A 245 4.22 23.16 30.24
N VAL A 246 3.78 21.91 30.21
CA VAL A 246 3.03 21.27 29.14
C VAL A 246 1.56 21.18 29.55
N SER A 247 0.79 22.16 29.09
CA SER A 247 -0.66 22.27 29.35
C SER A 247 -1.47 22.20 28.05
N ALA A 248 -0.84 21.74 26.97
CA ALA A 248 -1.44 21.55 25.67
C ALA A 248 -1.87 20.09 25.49
N ILE A 249 -2.78 19.83 24.55
CA ILE A 249 -3.08 18.45 24.13
C ILE A 249 -1.94 17.99 23.22
N PRO A 250 -1.25 16.88 23.53
CA PRO A 250 -0.23 16.35 22.64
C PRO A 250 -0.85 15.92 21.30
N ALA A 251 -0.14 16.12 20.20
CA ALA A 251 -0.56 15.62 18.88
C ALA A 251 0.35 14.50 18.40
N ILE A 252 -0.24 13.50 17.73
CA ILE A 252 0.49 12.33 17.23
C ILE A 252 0.54 12.38 15.71
N GLY A 253 1.75 12.35 15.15
CA GLY A 253 1.96 12.31 13.71
C GLY A 253 1.73 10.92 13.10
N PRO A 254 1.57 10.83 11.77
CA PRO A 254 1.39 9.55 11.07
C PRO A 254 2.52 8.54 11.30
N ASP A 255 3.74 9.00 11.61
CA ASP A 255 4.90 8.19 11.93
C ASP A 255 5.02 7.83 13.43
N GLY A 256 4.04 8.22 14.24
CA GLY A 256 4.03 8.06 15.70
C GLY A 256 4.81 9.12 16.47
N THR A 257 5.43 10.11 15.81
CA THR A 257 6.09 11.24 16.51
C THR A 257 5.07 12.00 17.34
N ILE A 258 5.44 12.32 18.58
CA ILE A 258 4.64 13.09 19.52
C ILE A 258 5.06 14.55 19.44
N TYR A 259 4.10 15.45 19.30
CA TYR A 259 4.30 16.89 19.25
C TYR A 259 3.66 17.54 20.45
N GLU A 260 4.46 18.29 21.22
CA GLU A 260 4.03 18.91 22.46
C GLU A 260 4.43 20.39 22.49
N GLY A 261 3.45 21.26 22.72
CA GLY A 261 3.66 22.69 22.92
C GLY A 261 3.98 23.00 24.38
N SER A 262 4.97 23.86 24.63
CA SER A 262 5.38 24.22 25.99
C SER A 262 5.37 25.72 26.23
N ALA A 263 5.13 26.09 27.49
CA ALA A 263 5.22 27.46 27.97
C ALA A 263 6.65 28.05 27.90
N ASP A 264 7.67 27.23 27.64
CA ASP A 264 9.04 27.69 27.35
C ASP A 264 9.27 28.22 25.93
N HIS A 265 8.16 28.44 25.20
CA HIS A 265 8.11 28.98 23.86
C HIS A 265 8.54 28.02 22.74
N LYS A 266 8.61 26.72 23.04
CA LYS A 266 9.01 25.71 22.07
C LYS A 266 7.90 24.72 21.75
N LEU A 267 7.93 24.26 20.51
CA LEU A 267 7.29 23.01 20.09
C LEU A 267 8.35 21.91 20.13
N TYR A 268 8.07 20.82 20.84
CA TYR A 268 8.92 19.65 20.91
C TYR A 268 8.37 18.53 20.02
N ALA A 269 9.25 17.91 19.23
CA ALA A 269 8.97 16.64 18.56
C ALA A 269 9.74 15.53 19.26
N ILE A 270 9.03 14.48 19.66
CA ILE A 270 9.52 13.41 20.53
C ILE A 270 9.22 12.09 19.83
N LEU A 271 10.22 11.21 19.71
CA LEU A 271 10.06 9.88 19.12
C LEU A 271 9.22 8.98 20.06
N PRO A 272 8.56 7.93 19.55
CA PRO A 272 7.87 6.94 20.38
C PRO A 272 8.74 6.30 21.48
N SER A 273 10.07 6.34 21.31
CA SER A 273 11.06 5.89 22.29
C SER A 273 11.28 6.85 23.47
N GLY A 274 10.74 8.08 23.41
CA GLY A 274 10.97 9.15 24.38
C GLY A 274 12.16 10.05 24.07
N ALA A 275 12.93 9.75 23.02
CA ALA A 275 14.04 10.60 22.60
C ALA A 275 13.54 11.86 21.87
N LYS A 276 14.15 13.01 22.14
CA LYS A 276 13.89 14.25 21.38
C LYS A 276 14.27 14.04 19.90
N LYS A 277 13.32 14.24 19.00
CA LYS A 277 13.55 14.28 17.54
C LYS A 277 14.11 15.64 17.15
N TRP A 278 13.42 16.71 17.55
CA TRP A 278 13.83 18.10 17.35
C TRP A 278 13.01 19.04 18.26
N GLU A 279 13.39 20.32 18.32
CA GLU A 279 12.59 21.38 18.94
C GLU A 279 12.56 22.60 18.02
N PHE A 280 11.46 23.35 18.05
CA PHE A 280 11.27 24.58 17.29
C PHE A 280 10.98 25.73 18.26
N ASN A 281 11.75 26.81 18.20
CA ASN A 281 11.58 27.98 19.07
C ASN A 281 10.65 29.01 18.40
N GLN A 282 9.41 29.12 18.88
CA GLN A 282 8.41 30.08 18.41
C GLN A 282 8.66 31.49 18.97
N GLY A 283 9.33 31.61 20.13
CA GLY A 283 9.55 32.88 20.82
C GLY A 283 8.36 33.38 21.66
N SER A 284 7.24 32.65 21.67
CA SER A 284 6.12 32.83 22.58
C SER A 284 5.50 31.48 22.95
N SER A 285 4.67 31.41 23.99
CA SER A 285 4.02 30.15 24.42
C SER A 285 3.31 29.45 23.25
N VAL A 286 3.48 28.14 23.15
CA VAL A 286 2.93 27.29 22.09
C VAL A 286 1.70 26.56 22.61
N PHE A 287 0.57 26.68 21.90
CA PHE A 287 -0.68 25.99 22.23
C PHE A 287 -0.77 24.60 21.59
N ALA A 288 -1.89 23.91 21.80
CA ALA A 288 -2.14 22.56 21.29
C ALA A 288 -1.89 22.46 19.76
N PRO A 289 -0.97 21.57 19.33
CA PRO A 289 -0.72 21.34 17.91
C PRO A 289 -1.77 20.40 17.28
N SER A 290 -1.79 20.41 15.95
CA SER A 290 -2.50 19.44 15.10
C SER A 290 -1.56 18.99 13.98
N VAL A 291 -1.66 17.72 13.55
CA VAL A 291 -0.76 17.16 12.54
C VAL A 291 -1.54 16.76 11.29
N GLY A 292 -1.10 17.25 10.13
CA GLY A 292 -1.66 16.90 8.83
C GLY A 292 -1.25 15.50 8.35
N PRO A 293 -1.94 14.95 7.33
CA PRO A 293 -1.59 13.64 6.76
C PRO A 293 -0.17 13.58 6.15
N ASP A 294 0.37 14.72 5.73
CA ASP A 294 1.74 14.88 5.22
C ASP A 294 2.79 14.99 6.36
N GLY A 295 2.34 14.98 7.62
CA GLY A 295 3.17 15.18 8.81
C GLY A 295 3.47 16.65 9.14
N SER A 296 2.96 17.63 8.38
CA SER A 296 3.09 19.04 8.73
C SER A 296 2.38 19.31 10.05
N VAL A 297 3.00 20.08 10.94
CA VAL A 297 2.50 20.39 12.28
C VAL A 297 2.00 21.83 12.32
N TYR A 298 0.75 22.01 12.71
CA TYR A 298 0.09 23.32 12.79
C TYR A 298 -0.22 23.66 14.25
N PHE A 299 0.13 24.87 14.70
CA PHE A 299 -0.11 25.28 16.08
C PHE A 299 -0.33 26.78 16.21
N GLY A 300 -1.19 27.15 17.15
CA GLY A 300 -1.34 28.54 17.59
C GLY A 300 -0.27 28.93 18.60
N SER A 301 -0.01 30.23 18.72
CA SER A 301 0.92 30.79 19.71
C SER A 301 0.37 32.07 20.34
N GLU A 302 0.87 32.38 21.54
CA GLU A 302 0.43 33.54 22.34
C GLU A 302 0.65 34.89 21.63
N ASP A 303 1.64 34.98 20.73
CA ASP A 303 1.89 36.14 19.87
C ASP A 303 0.90 36.30 18.69
N ALA A 304 -0.27 35.66 18.80
CA ALA A 304 -1.40 35.77 17.89
C ALA A 304 -1.17 35.20 16.48
N LYS A 305 -0.30 34.19 16.35
CA LYS A 305 0.02 33.52 15.08
C LYS A 305 -0.52 32.09 15.02
N LEU A 306 -0.82 31.67 13.80
CA LEU A 306 -0.88 30.28 13.38
C LEU A 306 0.44 29.96 12.68
N ASN A 307 1.10 28.87 13.08
CA ASN A 307 2.39 28.46 12.58
C ASN A 307 2.27 27.08 11.95
N ALA A 308 3.02 26.84 10.87
CA ALA A 308 3.19 25.52 10.28
C ALA A 308 4.68 25.15 10.24
N VAL A 309 5.00 23.94 10.69
CA VAL A 309 6.35 23.39 10.73
C VAL A 309 6.36 22.05 9.99
N LEU A 310 7.40 21.81 9.20
CA LEU A 310 7.60 20.55 8.47
C LEU A 310 7.93 19.40 9.43
N PRO A 311 7.76 18.13 9.02
CA PRO A 311 8.10 16.97 9.85
C PRO A 311 9.55 16.94 10.35
N ASP A 312 10.45 17.68 9.70
CA ASP A 312 11.88 17.81 10.06
C ASP A 312 12.17 18.98 11.03
N GLY A 313 11.14 19.71 11.47
CA GLY A 313 11.26 20.81 12.43
C GLY A 313 11.52 22.18 11.81
N LYS A 314 11.60 22.28 10.47
CA LYS A 314 11.77 23.58 9.80
C LYS A 314 10.45 24.33 9.66
N LEU A 315 10.50 25.64 9.83
CA LEU A 315 9.36 26.51 9.57
C LEU A 315 8.89 26.35 8.11
N LYS A 316 7.60 26.07 7.93
CA LYS A 316 6.93 26.05 6.62
C LYS A 316 6.37 27.43 6.30
N TRP A 317 5.57 27.99 7.20
CA TRP A 317 5.01 29.35 7.09
C TRP A 317 4.44 29.82 8.43
N GLN A 318 4.19 31.14 8.55
CA GLN A 318 3.47 31.75 9.68
C GLN A 318 2.38 32.67 9.14
N PHE A 319 1.24 32.67 9.84
CA PHE A 319 0.09 33.50 9.53
C PHE A 319 -0.34 34.27 10.78
N ALA A 320 -0.44 35.60 10.70
CA ALA A 320 -0.94 36.45 11.79
C ALA A 320 -2.47 36.32 11.88
N SER A 321 -2.94 35.23 12.50
CA SER A 321 -4.36 34.90 12.58
C SER A 321 -5.15 35.84 13.48
N GLY A 322 -4.50 36.59 14.38
CA GLY A 322 -5.21 37.37 15.41
C GLY A 322 -5.49 36.57 16.68
N GLY A 323 -4.79 35.43 16.84
CA GLY A 323 -4.77 34.62 18.05
C GLY A 323 -5.87 33.57 18.13
N SER A 324 -5.46 32.38 18.55
CA SER A 324 -6.32 31.25 18.92
C SER A 324 -5.60 30.44 19.98
N SER A 325 -6.29 30.12 21.08
CA SER A 325 -5.85 29.11 22.04
C SER A 325 -6.32 27.70 21.66
N ASN A 326 -7.23 27.59 20.68
CA ASN A 326 -7.78 26.31 20.22
C ASN A 326 -6.84 25.67 19.19
N PRO A 327 -6.69 24.32 19.22
CA PRO A 327 -5.91 23.62 18.21
C PRO A 327 -6.52 23.83 16.82
N PRO A 328 -5.70 24.03 15.76
CA PRO A 328 -6.20 24.12 14.40
C PRO A 328 -6.92 22.83 13.98
N VAL A 329 -8.05 22.94 13.28
CA VAL A 329 -8.79 21.77 12.79
C VAL A 329 -8.40 21.48 11.35
N ILE A 330 -8.13 20.22 11.02
CA ILE A 330 -7.72 19.81 9.67
C ILE A 330 -8.90 19.12 8.99
N GLY A 331 -9.37 19.68 7.88
CA GLY A 331 -10.45 19.14 7.09
C GLY A 331 -10.06 17.89 6.30
N PRO A 332 -11.05 17.10 5.82
CA PRO A 332 -10.80 15.93 4.97
C PRO A 332 -10.15 16.27 3.62
N ASN A 333 -10.23 17.52 3.19
CA ASN A 333 -9.55 18.04 1.99
C ASN A 333 -8.15 18.63 2.29
N GLY A 334 -7.64 18.49 3.53
CA GLY A 334 -6.34 19.01 3.96
C GLY A 334 -6.34 20.49 4.35
N MET A 335 -7.47 21.18 4.28
CA MET A 335 -7.57 22.59 4.66
C MET A 335 -7.46 22.77 6.18
N ILE A 336 -6.77 23.82 6.61
CA ILE A 336 -6.50 24.14 8.02
C ILE A 336 -7.44 25.25 8.45
N TYR A 337 -8.29 24.95 9.42
CA TYR A 337 -9.23 25.89 10.01
C TYR A 337 -8.70 26.40 11.34
N THR A 338 -8.59 27.71 11.47
CA THR A 338 -8.30 28.38 12.74
C THR A 338 -9.34 29.44 13.00
N GLN A 339 -9.71 29.59 14.27
CA GLN A 339 -10.46 30.75 14.72
C GLN A 339 -9.49 31.90 14.98
N SER A 340 -10.06 33.11 15.01
CA SER A 340 -9.37 34.34 15.37
C SER A 340 -10.17 35.06 16.43
N VAL A 341 -9.56 35.22 17.60
CA VAL A 341 -10.15 35.97 18.71
C VAL A 341 -10.23 37.46 18.37
N SER A 342 -9.14 38.06 17.87
CA SER A 342 -9.13 39.50 17.57
C SER A 342 -10.07 39.87 16.44
N ASN A 343 -10.15 39.03 15.41
CA ASN A 343 -10.90 39.34 14.20
C ASN A 343 -12.31 38.74 14.23
N LYS A 344 -12.68 37.97 15.26
CA LYS A 344 -13.98 37.27 15.36
C LYS A 344 -14.30 36.57 14.05
N ALA A 345 -13.40 35.69 13.63
CA ALA A 345 -13.45 35.06 12.32
C ALA A 345 -12.93 33.63 12.34
N ILE A 346 -13.34 32.87 11.33
CA ILE A 346 -12.73 31.60 10.94
C ILE A 346 -11.91 31.87 9.68
N TYR A 347 -10.68 31.40 9.68
CA TYR A 347 -9.81 31.35 8.50
C TYR A 347 -9.64 29.91 8.07
N ALA A 348 -9.77 29.68 6.77
CA ALA A 348 -9.44 28.41 6.14
C ALA A 348 -8.23 28.60 5.24
N LEU A 349 -7.14 27.92 5.57
CA LEU A 349 -5.86 28.02 4.89
C LEU A 349 -5.56 26.70 4.18
N ASP A 350 -4.99 26.78 2.98
CA ASP A 350 -4.41 25.59 2.37
C ASP A 350 -3.14 25.14 3.11
N PRO A 351 -2.61 23.92 2.83
CA PRO A 351 -1.37 23.43 3.44
C PRO A 351 -0.15 24.35 3.24
N ASP A 352 -0.19 25.27 2.29
CA ASP A 352 0.89 26.22 1.98
C ASP A 352 0.70 27.58 2.66
N GLY A 353 -0.37 27.74 3.45
CA GLY A 353 -0.61 28.93 4.28
C GLY A 353 -1.37 30.04 3.56
N HIS A 354 -1.94 29.79 2.38
CA HIS A 354 -2.78 30.77 1.69
C HIS A 354 -4.22 30.68 2.22
N ILE A 355 -4.80 31.83 2.56
CA ILE A 355 -6.23 31.93 2.88
C ILE A 355 -7.03 31.56 1.63
N ARG A 356 -7.83 30.49 1.72
CA ARG A 356 -8.77 30.08 0.68
C ARG A 356 -10.15 30.68 0.91
N TRP A 357 -10.57 30.79 2.16
CA TRP A 357 -11.75 31.55 2.53
C TRP A 357 -11.68 32.05 3.98
N GLN A 358 -12.49 33.05 4.29
CA GLN A 358 -12.68 33.59 5.64
C GLN A 358 -14.17 33.85 5.91
N TYR A 359 -14.57 33.70 7.16
CA TYR A 359 -15.97 33.86 7.58
C TYR A 359 -16.07 34.55 8.94
N LYS A 360 -16.89 35.59 9.05
CA LYS A 360 -17.12 36.34 10.29
C LYS A 360 -18.00 35.50 11.21
N ILE A 361 -17.60 35.38 12.47
CA ILE A 361 -18.42 34.77 13.51
C ILE A 361 -18.90 35.85 14.47
N GLU A 362 -20.16 35.74 14.89
CA GLU A 362 -20.82 36.69 15.81
C GLU A 362 -20.65 36.24 17.26
N THR A 363 -19.42 35.91 17.68
CA THR A 363 -19.15 35.46 19.05
C THR A 363 -18.11 36.30 19.76
N GLU A 364 -18.29 36.46 21.07
CA GLU A 364 -17.33 37.09 21.99
C GLU A 364 -16.24 36.11 22.47
N ALA A 365 -16.47 34.79 22.37
CA ALA A 365 -15.53 33.76 22.83
C ALA A 365 -15.56 32.54 21.90
N PRO A 366 -14.60 32.40 20.95
CA PRO A 366 -14.60 31.29 20.00
C PRO A 366 -14.34 29.95 20.71
N LEU A 367 -15.28 29.01 20.57
CA LEU A 367 -15.16 27.63 21.05
C LEU A 367 -14.54 26.75 19.97
N PRO A 368 -13.83 25.66 20.31
CA PRO A 368 -13.15 24.85 19.30
C PRO A 368 -14.12 24.34 18.23
N LEU A 369 -13.66 24.37 16.98
CA LEU A 369 -14.41 23.90 15.82
C LEU A 369 -14.43 22.37 15.74
N ALA A 370 -15.41 21.81 15.03
CA ALA A 370 -15.31 20.43 14.52
C ALA A 370 -15.55 20.39 13.02
N VAL A 371 -14.99 19.40 12.34
CA VAL A 371 -15.20 19.17 10.91
C VAL A 371 -15.81 17.80 10.68
N ARG A 372 -16.82 17.76 9.82
CA ARG A 372 -17.49 16.53 9.40
C ARG A 372 -16.69 15.82 8.31
N THR A 373 -16.97 14.54 8.10
CA THR A 373 -16.33 13.74 7.03
C THR A 373 -16.66 14.26 5.63
N ASP A 374 -17.78 14.97 5.49
CA ASP A 374 -18.18 15.64 4.25
C ASP A 374 -17.60 17.06 4.11
N GLY A 375 -16.68 17.46 5.00
CA GLY A 375 -16.03 18.77 5.01
C GLY A 375 -16.87 19.91 5.58
N THR A 376 -18.09 19.66 6.04
CA THR A 376 -18.90 20.70 6.71
C THR A 376 -18.24 21.05 8.05
N LEU A 377 -17.94 22.34 8.24
CA LEU A 377 -17.42 22.87 9.49
C LEU A 377 -18.57 23.18 10.43
N ILE A 378 -18.47 22.68 11.67
CA ILE A 378 -19.43 22.94 12.74
C ILE A 378 -18.80 23.95 13.69
N ASP A 379 -19.41 25.12 13.71
CA ASP A 379 -19.09 26.19 14.65
C ASP A 379 -20.21 26.31 15.68
N VAL A 380 -19.82 26.52 16.92
CA VAL A 380 -20.72 26.60 18.06
C VAL A 380 -20.47 27.96 18.68
N SER A 381 -21.33 28.92 18.31
CA SER A 381 -21.12 30.33 18.61
C SER A 381 -22.16 30.84 19.61
N THR A 382 -21.67 31.60 20.58
CA THR A 382 -22.46 32.33 21.57
C THR A 382 -22.81 33.71 21.03
N ASN A 383 -24.10 34.03 20.88
CA ASN A 383 -24.54 35.40 20.71
C ASN A 383 -25.15 35.88 22.04
N TYR A 384 -24.41 36.67 22.81
CA TYR A 384 -25.00 37.36 23.94
C TYR A 384 -25.70 38.61 23.40
N PRO A 385 -27.04 38.76 23.52
CA PRO A 385 -27.65 40.03 23.21
C PRO A 385 -27.01 41.11 24.09
N LYS A 386 -26.70 42.27 23.48
CA LYS A 386 -26.19 43.42 24.23
C LYS A 386 -27.24 43.77 25.28
N VAL A 387 -26.83 43.93 26.55
CA VAL A 387 -27.70 44.16 27.73
C VAL A 387 -28.73 45.30 27.54
N LYS A 388 -28.46 46.22 26.61
CA LYS A 388 -29.30 47.39 26.28
C LYS A 388 -30.54 47.05 25.44
N ASP A 389 -30.51 45.89 24.77
CA ASP A 389 -31.56 45.41 23.86
C ASP A 389 -32.35 44.24 24.49
N VAL A 390 -32.07 43.90 25.75
CA VAL A 390 -32.77 42.84 26.50
C VAL A 390 -34.12 43.37 26.95
N ASN A 391 -35.18 42.95 26.26
CA ASN A 391 -36.53 43.06 26.79
C ASN A 391 -36.73 41.95 27.83
N TYR A 392 -36.83 42.32 29.11
CA TYR A 392 -37.03 41.36 30.22
C TYR A 392 -38.40 40.65 30.16
N ASP A 393 -39.33 41.12 29.34
CA ASP A 393 -40.60 40.44 29.05
C ASP A 393 -40.46 39.38 27.93
N ASP A 394 -39.30 39.29 27.27
CA ASP A 394 -38.97 38.35 26.19
C ASP A 394 -37.67 37.56 26.51
N LEU A 395 -37.72 36.82 27.62
CA LEU A 395 -36.61 35.99 28.10
C LEU A 395 -36.27 34.83 27.15
N GLU A 396 -37.18 34.46 26.23
CA GLU A 396 -36.96 33.37 25.26
C GLU A 396 -35.90 33.73 24.22
N HIS A 397 -35.74 35.01 23.86
CA HIS A 397 -34.70 35.46 22.91
C HIS A 397 -33.34 35.77 23.58
N THR A 398 -33.25 35.72 24.91
CA THR A 398 -32.06 36.20 25.64
C THR A 398 -30.99 35.12 25.87
N LEU A 399 -31.31 33.83 25.69
CA LEU A 399 -30.44 32.67 26.03
C LEU A 399 -30.41 31.60 24.92
N VAL A 400 -30.54 32.01 23.66
CA VAL A 400 -30.46 31.09 22.50
C VAL A 400 -29.05 31.14 21.94
N MET A 401 -28.35 30.01 21.97
CA MET A 401 -27.12 29.84 21.22
C MET A 401 -27.38 29.09 19.91
N TYR A 402 -26.43 29.18 18.98
CA TYR A 402 -26.59 28.59 17.66
C TYR A 402 -25.44 27.64 17.33
N ILE A 403 -25.80 26.51 16.72
CA ILE A 403 -24.86 25.69 15.95
C ILE A 403 -24.93 26.15 14.50
N TYR A 404 -23.79 26.50 13.93
CA TYR A 404 -23.65 26.89 12.53
C TYR A 404 -22.95 25.78 11.76
N ALA A 405 -23.53 25.40 10.60
CA ALA A 405 -22.90 24.50 9.65
C ALA A 405 -22.43 25.27 8.42
N LEU A 406 -21.13 25.43 8.28
CA LEU A 406 -20.48 26.17 7.19
C LEU A 406 -19.88 25.18 6.19
N LYS A 407 -20.08 25.42 4.89
CA LYS A 407 -19.48 24.59 3.83
C LYS A 407 -19.18 25.41 2.60
N VAL A 408 -18.06 25.10 1.94
CA VAL A 408 -17.81 25.51 0.56
C VAL A 408 -18.19 24.33 -0.34
N PRO A 409 -19.40 24.29 -0.91
CA PRO A 409 -19.83 23.16 -1.72
C PRO A 409 -19.10 23.14 -3.07
N VAL A 410 -19.05 21.96 -3.69
CA VAL A 410 -18.73 21.88 -5.12
C VAL A 410 -19.84 22.55 -5.92
N SER A 411 -19.50 23.54 -6.74
CA SER A 411 -20.44 24.21 -7.65
C SER A 411 -20.46 23.57 -9.03
N SER A 412 -19.34 23.03 -9.51
CA SER A 412 -19.27 22.28 -10.76
C SER A 412 -18.14 21.24 -10.77
N VAL A 413 -18.34 20.22 -11.61
CA VAL A 413 -17.31 19.26 -12.02
C VAL A 413 -17.16 19.39 -13.52
N THR A 414 -15.94 19.45 -14.03
CA THR A 414 -15.65 19.38 -15.47
C THR A 414 -14.64 18.27 -15.75
N LEU A 415 -14.68 17.70 -16.94
CA LEU A 415 -13.66 16.76 -17.43
C LEU A 415 -12.79 17.44 -18.46
N ASN A 416 -11.52 17.05 -18.53
CA ASN A 416 -10.60 17.47 -19.60
C ASN A 416 -11.12 17.08 -21.01
N GLN A 417 -11.99 16.07 -21.09
CA GLN A 417 -12.58 15.57 -22.34
C GLN A 417 -14.02 15.12 -22.12
N THR A 418 -14.89 15.36 -23.10
CA THR A 418 -16.29 14.90 -23.13
C THR A 418 -16.50 13.66 -24.00
N SER A 419 -15.50 13.32 -24.82
CA SER A 419 -15.45 12.05 -25.55
C SER A 419 -14.01 11.54 -25.66
N LEU A 420 -13.84 10.22 -25.58
CA LEU A 420 -12.55 9.56 -25.76
C LEU A 420 -12.77 8.30 -26.61
N ASN A 421 -12.02 8.19 -27.70
CA ASN A 421 -12.03 7.01 -28.56
C ASN A 421 -10.81 6.15 -28.22
N LEU A 422 -11.04 4.87 -27.93
CA LEU A 422 -10.01 3.89 -27.61
C LEU A 422 -10.20 2.66 -28.49
N THR A 423 -9.12 1.95 -28.76
CA THR A 423 -9.18 0.58 -29.29
C THR A 423 -9.19 -0.42 -28.14
N GLU A 424 -9.82 -1.57 -28.29
CA GLU A 424 -9.80 -2.63 -27.26
C GLU A 424 -8.38 -2.88 -26.72
N GLY A 425 -8.26 -3.04 -25.40
CA GLY A 425 -7.01 -3.19 -24.65
C GLY A 425 -6.12 -1.95 -24.58
N GLN A 426 -6.50 -0.82 -25.18
CA GLN A 426 -5.87 0.47 -24.89
C GLN A 426 -6.40 1.06 -23.57
N SER A 427 -5.67 2.05 -23.05
CA SER A 427 -6.12 2.87 -21.94
C SER A 427 -6.02 4.35 -22.27
N GLY A 428 -6.89 5.15 -21.68
CA GLY A 428 -6.75 6.60 -21.65
C GLY A 428 -6.95 7.15 -20.24
N SER A 429 -6.90 8.47 -20.10
CA SER A 429 -7.04 9.13 -18.79
C SER A 429 -8.01 10.29 -18.88
N LEU A 430 -8.94 10.34 -17.94
CA LEU A 430 -9.81 11.48 -17.71
C LEU A 430 -9.36 12.18 -16.44
N THR A 431 -9.34 13.51 -16.47
CA THR A 431 -9.04 14.35 -15.32
C THR A 431 -10.27 15.18 -15.00
N ALA A 432 -10.76 15.06 -13.77
CA ALA A 432 -11.86 15.85 -13.26
C ALA A 432 -11.32 17.12 -12.56
N THR A 433 -11.90 18.27 -12.88
CA THR A 433 -11.60 19.55 -12.22
C THR A 433 -12.81 19.96 -11.39
N ILE A 434 -12.60 20.27 -10.12
CA ILE A 434 -13.62 20.72 -9.17
C ILE A 434 -13.58 22.24 -9.05
N THR A 435 -14.75 22.87 -9.10
CA THR A 435 -14.90 24.32 -8.82
C THR A 435 -15.78 24.52 -7.59
N PRO A 436 -15.39 25.39 -6.64
CA PRO A 436 -14.04 25.94 -6.50
C PRO A 436 -13.03 24.85 -6.11
N SER A 437 -11.74 25.06 -6.40
CA SER A 437 -10.69 24.06 -6.14
C SER A 437 -10.50 23.73 -4.66
N HIS A 438 -10.93 24.62 -3.78
CA HIS A 438 -10.90 24.47 -2.32
C HIS A 438 -12.27 24.10 -1.72
N ALA A 439 -13.17 23.52 -2.52
CA ALA A 439 -14.41 22.95 -2.02
C ALA A 439 -14.15 21.98 -0.85
N SER A 440 -15.04 21.99 0.13
CA SER A 440 -14.90 21.22 1.38
C SER A 440 -14.93 19.71 1.15
N ASN A 441 -15.59 19.25 0.08
CA ASN A 441 -15.64 17.85 -0.33
C ASN A 441 -15.25 17.66 -1.81
N ALA A 442 -13.99 17.95 -2.13
CA ALA A 442 -13.45 17.83 -3.49
C ALA A 442 -13.21 16.38 -3.96
N LYS A 443 -13.63 15.37 -3.19
CA LYS A 443 -13.43 13.96 -3.54
C LYS A 443 -14.26 13.61 -4.78
N VAL A 444 -13.58 13.09 -5.81
CA VAL A 444 -14.21 12.59 -7.04
C VAL A 444 -14.39 11.08 -6.96
N THR A 445 -15.57 10.62 -7.36
CA THR A 445 -15.90 9.20 -7.53
C THR A 445 -16.14 8.91 -9.00
N TRP A 446 -15.55 7.83 -9.50
CA TRP A 446 -15.63 7.44 -10.91
C TRP A 446 -16.52 6.22 -11.08
N LYS A 447 -17.35 6.23 -12.12
CA LYS A 447 -18.23 5.12 -12.45
C LYS A 447 -18.33 4.93 -13.96
N SER A 448 -18.21 3.69 -14.41
CA SER A 448 -18.58 3.30 -15.78
C SER A 448 -20.03 2.85 -15.83
N SER A 449 -20.78 3.27 -16.87
CA SER A 449 -22.13 2.77 -17.10
C SER A 449 -22.15 1.29 -17.53
N ASN A 450 -21.03 0.76 -18.02
CA ASN A 450 -20.82 -0.65 -18.31
C ASN A 450 -19.32 -1.00 -18.19
N PRO A 451 -18.86 -1.45 -17.00
CA PRO A 451 -17.47 -1.82 -16.77
C PRO A 451 -16.93 -2.92 -17.68
N ASN A 452 -17.79 -3.71 -18.34
CA ASN A 452 -17.36 -4.75 -19.28
C ASN A 452 -16.90 -4.18 -20.62
N ILE A 453 -17.38 -2.99 -21.02
CA ILE A 453 -16.97 -2.27 -22.25
C ILE A 453 -15.71 -1.44 -21.97
N ALA A 454 -15.78 -0.57 -20.96
CA ALA A 454 -14.60 0.11 -20.45
C ALA A 454 -14.74 0.30 -18.94
N SER A 455 -13.66 0.05 -18.21
CA SER A 455 -13.57 0.30 -16.77
C SER A 455 -12.83 1.61 -16.49
N VAL A 456 -13.03 2.17 -15.30
CA VAL A 456 -12.33 3.37 -14.83
C VAL A 456 -11.87 3.16 -13.40
N ASP A 457 -10.63 3.54 -13.08
CA ASP A 457 -10.08 3.46 -11.71
C ASP A 457 -10.37 4.73 -10.88
N SER A 458 -9.92 4.76 -9.62
CA SER A 458 -10.10 5.92 -8.73
C SER A 458 -9.32 7.17 -9.15
N MET A 459 -8.35 7.04 -10.06
CA MET A 459 -7.56 8.16 -10.60
C MET A 459 -8.08 8.66 -11.95
N GLY A 460 -9.15 8.07 -12.48
CA GLY A 460 -9.73 8.44 -13.77
C GLY A 460 -9.06 7.76 -14.97
N LYS A 461 -8.22 6.73 -14.77
CA LYS A 461 -7.68 5.93 -15.87
C LYS A 461 -8.75 5.00 -16.42
N VAL A 462 -9.05 5.14 -17.70
CA VAL A 462 -10.04 4.35 -18.44
C VAL A 462 -9.33 3.21 -19.16
N SER A 463 -9.78 1.97 -18.97
CA SER A 463 -9.28 0.79 -19.69
C SER A 463 -10.36 0.25 -20.62
N ALA A 464 -10.09 0.23 -21.92
CA ALA A 464 -10.99 -0.32 -22.93
C ALA A 464 -10.89 -1.84 -22.96
N LEU A 465 -12.02 -2.54 -22.86
CA LEU A 465 -12.07 -4.00 -22.74
C LEU A 465 -12.66 -4.64 -24.00
N ILE A 466 -13.91 -4.31 -24.32
CA ILE A 466 -14.60 -4.80 -25.52
C ILE A 466 -15.20 -3.63 -26.29
N SER A 467 -15.43 -3.82 -27.58
CA SER A 467 -16.02 -2.84 -28.47
C SER A 467 -17.41 -2.43 -28.02
N GLY A 468 -17.73 -1.16 -28.21
CA GLY A 468 -18.99 -0.60 -27.77
C GLY A 468 -18.84 0.85 -27.32
N THR A 469 -19.93 1.39 -26.80
CA THR A 469 -19.98 2.75 -26.28
C THR A 469 -20.44 2.72 -24.82
N VAL A 470 -19.71 3.42 -23.96
CA VAL A 470 -20.03 3.52 -22.54
C VAL A 470 -19.81 4.94 -22.05
N THR A 471 -20.53 5.35 -21.00
CA THR A 471 -20.34 6.65 -20.37
C THR A 471 -19.57 6.48 -19.07
N ILE A 472 -18.46 7.20 -18.94
CA ILE A 472 -17.75 7.36 -17.67
C ILE A 472 -18.26 8.63 -16.99
N THR A 473 -18.68 8.50 -15.73
CA THR A 473 -19.16 9.61 -14.90
C THR A 473 -18.18 9.88 -13.77
N ALA A 474 -17.78 11.15 -13.62
CA ALA A 474 -17.06 11.67 -12.45
C ALA A 474 -18.06 12.46 -11.59
N SER A 475 -18.32 11.99 -10.37
CA SER A 475 -19.24 12.63 -9.43
C SER A 475 -18.48 13.17 -8.23
N SER A 476 -18.75 14.42 -7.86
CA SER A 476 -18.31 15.00 -6.60
C SER A 476 -19.14 14.48 -5.43
N GLY A 477 -18.60 14.57 -4.21
CA GLY A 477 -19.32 14.20 -3.01
C GLY A 477 -20.50 15.11 -2.63
N ASP A 478 -20.70 16.23 -3.33
CA ASP A 478 -21.79 17.19 -3.10
C ASP A 478 -22.90 17.15 -4.16
N GLY A 479 -22.83 16.23 -5.14
CA GLY A 479 -23.87 16.02 -6.14
C GLY A 479 -23.49 16.37 -7.58
N PRO A 480 -22.82 17.51 -7.88
CA PRO A 480 -22.38 17.83 -9.22
C PRO A 480 -21.53 16.72 -9.84
N PHE A 481 -21.70 16.48 -11.14
CA PHE A 481 -21.01 15.45 -11.89
C PHE A 481 -20.71 15.90 -13.32
N ALA A 482 -19.77 15.22 -13.96
CA ALA A 482 -19.46 15.36 -15.38
C ALA A 482 -19.34 13.99 -16.04
N GLN A 483 -19.59 13.93 -17.35
CA GLN A 483 -19.61 12.69 -18.10
C GLN A 483 -18.73 12.77 -19.34
N CYS A 484 -18.10 11.66 -19.68
CA CYS A 484 -17.35 11.46 -20.90
C CYS A 484 -17.85 10.21 -21.61
N LYS A 485 -18.15 10.34 -22.91
CA LYS A 485 -18.51 9.23 -23.77
C LYS A 485 -17.24 8.51 -24.22
N ILE A 486 -17.12 7.24 -23.86
CA ILE A 486 -16.04 6.37 -24.34
C ILE A 486 -16.57 5.53 -25.49
N THR A 487 -15.91 5.64 -26.64
CA THR A 487 -16.15 4.73 -27.77
C THR A 487 -14.97 3.79 -27.86
N VAL A 488 -15.21 2.51 -27.62
CA VAL A 488 -14.23 1.45 -27.85
C VAL A 488 -14.49 0.86 -29.23
N THR A 489 -13.54 1.03 -30.14
CA THR A 489 -13.57 0.32 -31.42
C THR A 489 -12.93 -1.05 -31.23
N GLU A 490 -13.44 -2.04 -31.96
CA GLU A 490 -12.77 -3.33 -32.07
C GLU A 490 -11.30 -3.11 -32.43
N ARG A 491 -10.44 -3.90 -31.81
CA ARG A 491 -9.06 -3.98 -32.25
C ARG A 491 -9.05 -4.68 -33.61
N THR A 492 -9.06 -3.88 -34.68
CA THR A 492 -8.75 -4.33 -36.04
C THR A 492 -7.25 -4.50 -36.19
N ASP A 493 -6.61 -5.17 -35.25
CA ASP A 493 -5.38 -5.85 -35.60
C ASP A 493 -5.85 -6.94 -36.57
N GLN A 494 -5.17 -7.11 -37.70
CA GLN A 494 -5.29 -8.41 -38.38
C GLN A 494 -4.93 -9.44 -37.33
N THR A 495 -5.94 -10.13 -36.78
CA THR A 495 -5.67 -11.17 -35.82
C THR A 495 -4.93 -12.24 -36.59
N ILE A 496 -3.67 -12.42 -36.24
CA ILE A 496 -2.90 -13.52 -36.80
C ILE A 496 -3.36 -14.72 -36.01
N ASP A 497 -4.28 -15.48 -36.62
CA ASP A 497 -4.88 -16.66 -35.98
C ASP A 497 -3.80 -17.63 -35.54
N VAL A 498 -4.02 -18.25 -34.38
CA VAL A 498 -3.19 -19.36 -33.94
C VAL A 498 -3.37 -20.48 -34.96
N SER A 499 -2.26 -21.01 -35.45
CA SER A 499 -2.21 -22.16 -36.37
C SER A 499 -1.67 -23.42 -35.69
N GLY A 500 -1.16 -23.30 -34.46
CA GLY A 500 -0.68 -24.44 -33.67
C GLY A 500 0.05 -24.02 -32.40
N VAL A 501 0.36 -25.01 -31.57
CA VAL A 501 1.24 -24.89 -30.41
C VAL A 501 2.22 -26.04 -30.41
N VAL A 502 3.46 -25.77 -30.03
CA VAL A 502 4.49 -26.79 -29.88
C VAL A 502 5.12 -26.68 -28.49
N LEU A 503 5.49 -27.82 -27.91
CA LEU A 503 6.22 -27.88 -26.66
C LEU A 503 7.71 -27.95 -26.94
N ASN A 504 8.51 -27.31 -26.08
CA ASN A 504 9.96 -27.47 -26.11
C ASN A 504 10.41 -28.92 -25.91
N LYS A 505 9.58 -29.74 -25.24
CA LYS A 505 9.83 -31.16 -24.98
C LYS A 505 8.53 -31.96 -25.12
N THR A 506 8.56 -33.01 -25.94
CA THR A 506 7.43 -33.94 -26.13
C THR A 506 7.45 -35.12 -25.15
N ALA A 507 8.52 -35.25 -24.37
CA ALA A 507 8.58 -36.13 -23.22
C ALA A 507 9.48 -35.56 -22.12
N LEU A 508 9.19 -35.91 -20.87
CA LEU A 508 9.97 -35.58 -19.69
C LEU A 508 10.19 -36.82 -18.84
N PHE A 509 11.40 -36.95 -18.35
CA PHE A 509 11.80 -38.03 -17.45
C PHE A 509 12.26 -37.39 -16.15
N LEU A 510 11.45 -37.57 -15.10
CA LEU A 510 11.67 -36.92 -13.81
C LEU A 510 11.81 -37.99 -12.73
N GLN A 511 12.60 -37.74 -11.70
CA GLN A 511 12.54 -38.57 -10.50
C GLN A 511 11.42 -38.08 -9.58
N VAL A 512 10.89 -38.96 -8.73
CA VAL A 512 9.93 -38.54 -7.69
C VAL A 512 10.52 -37.39 -6.87
N GLY A 513 9.79 -36.26 -6.80
CA GLY A 513 10.24 -35.04 -6.12
C GLY A 513 10.89 -34.00 -7.05
N ASP A 514 11.33 -34.38 -8.26
CA ASP A 514 11.88 -33.44 -9.23
C ASP A 514 10.79 -32.53 -9.79
N SER A 515 11.23 -31.36 -10.27
CA SER A 515 10.38 -30.45 -11.02
C SER A 515 11.11 -29.91 -12.24
N GLU A 516 10.39 -29.74 -13.34
CA GLU A 516 10.92 -29.27 -14.61
C GLU A 516 9.87 -28.42 -15.31
N THR A 517 10.26 -27.44 -16.13
CA THR A 517 9.31 -26.57 -16.82
C THR A 517 9.22 -26.90 -18.30
N LEU A 518 8.01 -27.21 -18.76
CA LEU A 518 7.68 -27.21 -20.19
C LEU A 518 7.37 -25.78 -20.63
N SER A 519 7.95 -25.37 -21.75
CA SER A 519 7.59 -24.12 -22.42
C SER A 519 6.81 -24.43 -23.69
N ALA A 520 5.71 -23.72 -23.88
CA ALA A 520 4.89 -23.79 -25.08
C ALA A 520 5.21 -22.59 -25.99
N LYS A 521 5.36 -22.84 -27.29
CA LYS A 521 5.47 -21.82 -28.32
C LYS A 521 4.25 -21.87 -29.21
N VAL A 522 3.48 -20.79 -29.23
CA VAL A 522 2.31 -20.63 -30.10
C VAL A 522 2.78 -20.15 -31.47
N ASN A 523 2.19 -20.71 -32.53
CA ASN A 523 2.53 -20.39 -33.92
C ASN A 523 1.36 -19.68 -34.64
N PRO A 524 1.65 -18.70 -35.51
CA PRO A 524 2.97 -18.07 -35.68
C PRO A 524 3.38 -17.29 -34.42
N ALA A 525 4.67 -16.97 -34.28
CA ALA A 525 5.20 -16.33 -33.07
C ALA A 525 4.65 -14.91 -32.80
N ASN A 526 3.95 -14.33 -33.77
CA ASN A 526 3.22 -13.07 -33.68
C ASN A 526 1.69 -13.26 -33.68
N ALA A 527 1.21 -14.48 -33.38
CA ALA A 527 -0.22 -14.74 -33.21
C ALA A 527 -0.80 -13.80 -32.15
N SER A 528 -2.01 -13.30 -32.41
CA SER A 528 -2.64 -12.27 -31.58
C SER A 528 -3.05 -12.79 -30.20
N ASN A 529 -3.24 -14.11 -30.05
CA ASN A 529 -3.45 -14.77 -28.77
C ASN A 529 -2.38 -15.85 -28.55
N GLN A 530 -1.47 -15.64 -27.60
CA GLN A 530 -0.41 -16.60 -27.25
C GLN A 530 -0.68 -17.33 -25.93
N ASN A 531 -1.86 -17.14 -25.33
CA ASN A 531 -2.20 -17.76 -24.06
C ASN A 531 -2.45 -19.25 -24.24
N VAL A 532 -2.01 -20.02 -23.25
CA VAL A 532 -2.19 -21.47 -23.20
C VAL A 532 -2.66 -21.93 -21.83
N THR A 533 -3.32 -23.07 -21.79
CA THR A 533 -3.76 -23.76 -20.57
C THR A 533 -3.07 -25.10 -20.47
N TRP A 534 -2.72 -25.51 -19.25
CA TRP A 534 -1.99 -26.75 -18.99
C TRP A 534 -2.82 -27.74 -18.17
N MET A 535 -2.70 -29.02 -18.48
CA MET A 535 -3.40 -30.09 -17.76
C MET A 535 -2.55 -31.36 -17.73
N SER A 536 -2.52 -32.06 -16.59
CA SER A 536 -1.97 -33.41 -16.48
C SER A 536 -3.12 -34.42 -16.50
N SER A 537 -3.02 -35.47 -17.32
CA SER A 537 -4.04 -36.53 -17.37
C SER A 537 -4.06 -37.41 -16.12
N SER A 538 -3.00 -37.39 -15.32
CA SER A 538 -2.88 -38.08 -14.03
C SER A 538 -2.06 -37.25 -13.05
N PRO A 539 -2.69 -36.26 -12.37
CA PRO A 539 -2.03 -35.39 -11.39
C PRO A 539 -1.37 -36.13 -10.22
N GLY A 540 -1.78 -37.37 -9.92
CA GLY A 540 -1.13 -38.20 -8.90
C GLY A 540 0.26 -38.71 -9.29
N VAL A 541 0.58 -38.75 -10.60
CA VAL A 541 1.92 -39.10 -11.12
C VAL A 541 2.77 -37.85 -11.25
N ALA A 542 2.25 -36.80 -11.89
CA ALA A 542 2.89 -35.49 -11.96
C ALA A 542 1.85 -34.37 -12.11
N THR A 543 2.01 -33.26 -11.39
CA THR A 543 1.19 -32.04 -11.53
C THR A 543 1.84 -31.05 -12.49
N VAL A 544 1.05 -30.14 -13.07
CA VAL A 544 1.53 -29.01 -13.88
C VAL A 544 0.84 -27.74 -13.40
N ASN A 545 1.59 -26.63 -13.27
CA ASN A 545 1.02 -25.32 -12.94
C ASN A 545 0.76 -24.45 -14.17
N LEU A 546 0.20 -23.25 -13.97
CA LEU A 546 -0.14 -22.31 -15.05
C LEU A 546 1.05 -21.88 -15.93
N ASN A 547 2.28 -21.97 -15.41
CA ASN A 547 3.51 -21.61 -16.11
C ASN A 547 4.20 -22.81 -16.78
N GLY A 548 3.53 -23.98 -16.85
CA GLY A 548 4.09 -25.21 -17.43
C GLY A 548 5.10 -25.93 -16.54
N LYS A 549 5.25 -25.55 -15.26
CA LYS A 549 6.14 -26.24 -14.32
C LYS A 549 5.50 -27.54 -13.85
N ILE A 550 6.15 -28.64 -14.16
CA ILE A 550 5.81 -30.01 -13.81
C ILE A 550 6.45 -30.35 -12.48
N THR A 551 5.72 -30.99 -11.57
CA THR A 551 6.25 -31.57 -10.33
C THR A 551 5.92 -33.06 -10.29
N ALA A 552 6.95 -33.89 -10.20
CA ALA A 552 6.84 -35.34 -10.16
C ALA A 552 6.46 -35.82 -8.75
N ILE A 553 5.38 -36.60 -8.64
CA ILE A 553 4.78 -36.97 -7.36
C ILE A 553 4.96 -38.46 -7.06
N SER A 554 4.73 -39.32 -8.04
CA SER A 554 4.86 -40.77 -7.86
C SER A 554 5.26 -41.45 -9.16
N THR A 555 5.87 -42.63 -9.06
CA THR A 555 6.34 -43.39 -10.23
C THR A 555 5.17 -43.73 -11.15
N GLY A 556 5.35 -43.55 -12.45
CA GLY A 556 4.31 -43.80 -13.44
C GLY A 556 4.47 -42.92 -14.68
N SER A 557 3.49 -42.94 -15.56
CA SER A 557 3.45 -42.05 -16.73
C SER A 557 2.15 -41.28 -16.79
N THR A 558 2.23 -40.00 -17.13
CA THR A 558 1.10 -39.09 -17.36
C THR A 558 1.36 -38.24 -18.58
N ASP A 559 0.31 -37.84 -19.30
CA ASP A 559 0.44 -36.88 -20.38
C ASP A 559 0.13 -35.48 -19.84
N VAL A 560 1.08 -34.57 -20.02
CA VAL A 560 0.85 -33.15 -19.79
C VAL A 560 0.49 -32.50 -21.13
N THR A 561 -0.73 -31.97 -21.19
CA THR A 561 -1.29 -31.31 -22.37
C THR A 561 -1.24 -29.81 -22.19
N VAL A 562 -0.75 -29.11 -23.21
CA VAL A 562 -0.95 -27.67 -23.38
C VAL A 562 -1.99 -27.44 -24.47
N THR A 563 -2.95 -26.55 -24.21
CA THR A 563 -4.02 -26.18 -25.15
C THR A 563 -4.03 -24.67 -25.34
N THR A 564 -4.00 -24.19 -26.58
CA THR A 564 -4.13 -22.76 -26.86
C THR A 564 -5.53 -22.29 -26.49
N GLN A 565 -5.61 -21.11 -25.86
CA GLN A 565 -6.90 -20.55 -25.47
C GLN A 565 -7.77 -20.20 -26.69
N ASP A 566 -7.11 -19.83 -27.80
CA ASP A 566 -7.74 -19.55 -29.08
C ASP A 566 -7.36 -20.62 -30.12
N GLY A 567 -8.33 -21.08 -30.90
CA GLY A 567 -8.15 -22.14 -31.90
C GLY A 567 -8.09 -23.59 -31.38
N ASN A 568 -8.04 -23.83 -30.06
CA ASN A 568 -8.05 -25.17 -29.43
C ASN A 568 -6.96 -26.14 -29.92
N PHE A 569 -5.80 -25.63 -30.33
CA PHE A 569 -4.67 -26.47 -30.73
C PHE A 569 -4.02 -27.09 -29.49
N VAL A 570 -3.63 -28.36 -29.61
CA VAL A 570 -3.08 -29.14 -28.49
C VAL A 570 -1.67 -29.64 -28.80
N ALA A 571 -0.79 -29.55 -27.82
CA ALA A 571 0.47 -30.28 -27.80
C ALA A 571 0.58 -31.05 -26.50
N LYS A 572 1.15 -32.26 -26.58
CA LYS A 572 1.27 -33.16 -25.43
C LYS A 572 2.73 -33.48 -25.17
N SER A 573 3.09 -33.53 -23.91
CA SER A 573 4.36 -34.06 -23.44
C SER A 573 4.10 -35.23 -22.52
N LYS A 574 4.72 -36.37 -22.83
CA LYS A 574 4.62 -37.57 -21.98
C LYS A 574 5.61 -37.43 -20.82
N VAL A 575 5.10 -37.26 -19.62
CA VAL A 575 5.91 -37.23 -18.40
C VAL A 575 5.97 -38.64 -17.84
N VAL A 576 7.18 -39.16 -17.66
CA VAL A 576 7.43 -40.43 -16.99
C VAL A 576 8.22 -40.12 -15.73
N VAL A 577 7.63 -40.47 -14.60
CA VAL A 577 8.23 -40.30 -13.28
C VAL A 577 8.84 -41.63 -12.86
N MET A 578 10.13 -41.62 -12.58
CA MET A 578 10.93 -42.77 -12.15
C MET A 578 11.30 -42.61 -10.67
N ALA A 579 11.66 -43.71 -10.01
CA ALA A 579 12.07 -43.65 -8.61
C ALA A 579 13.35 -42.80 -8.47
N GLY A 580 13.38 -41.92 -7.46
CA GLY A 580 14.56 -41.12 -7.14
C GLY A 580 15.66 -41.97 -6.53
N THR A 581 16.92 -41.56 -6.77
CA THR A 581 18.15 -42.23 -6.34
C THR A 581 18.42 -42.14 -4.82
N ALA A 582 17.48 -42.61 -4.01
CA ALA A 582 17.78 -43.16 -2.68
C ALA A 582 18.08 -44.67 -2.74
N ASP A 583 17.91 -45.30 -3.90
CA ASP A 583 18.05 -46.77 -4.07
C ASP A 583 18.97 -47.16 -5.25
N ALA A 584 20.09 -46.44 -5.40
CA ALA A 584 21.20 -46.87 -6.24
C ALA A 584 21.99 -48.01 -5.55
N ALA A 585 21.32 -49.17 -5.44
CA ALA A 585 21.94 -50.47 -5.15
C ALA A 585 21.64 -51.51 -6.24
N SER A 586 21.15 -51.10 -7.42
CA SER A 586 21.03 -51.99 -8.57
C SER A 586 21.59 -51.34 -9.84
N GLY A 587 22.70 -51.87 -10.36
CA GLY A 587 23.43 -51.37 -11.53
C GLY A 587 22.71 -51.58 -12.86
N ALA A 588 21.51 -51.00 -13.02
CA ALA A 588 20.76 -51.04 -14.27
C ALA A 588 21.14 -49.87 -15.20
N SER A 589 21.46 -50.18 -16.46
CA SER A 589 21.75 -49.19 -17.52
C SER A 589 20.52 -48.31 -17.82
N PRO A 590 20.68 -46.99 -18.00
CA PRO A 590 19.62 -46.10 -18.43
C PRO A 590 19.30 -46.23 -19.93
N PHE A 591 20.14 -46.94 -20.70
CA PHE A 591 19.95 -47.13 -22.13
C PHE A 591 19.50 -48.56 -22.46
N ILE A 592 18.49 -48.67 -23.31
CA ILE A 592 17.82 -49.94 -23.66
C ILE A 592 18.59 -50.76 -24.70
N ASP A 593 19.46 -50.14 -25.48
CA ASP A 593 20.07 -50.70 -26.69
C ASP A 593 21.58 -50.99 -26.56
N ILE A 594 22.12 -50.97 -25.34
CA ILE A 594 23.57 -51.16 -25.12
C ILE A 594 23.94 -52.43 -24.35
N LYS A 595 22.96 -53.14 -23.77
CA LYS A 595 23.20 -54.21 -22.77
C LYS A 595 24.19 -55.30 -23.23
N GLU A 596 24.19 -55.63 -24.51
CA GLU A 596 25.06 -56.64 -25.13
C GLU A 596 26.10 -56.04 -26.08
N HIS A 597 26.23 -54.70 -26.09
CA HIS A 597 27.13 -54.00 -26.98
C HIS A 597 28.58 -54.03 -26.46
N TRP A 598 29.57 -54.23 -27.32
CA TRP A 598 31.00 -54.30 -26.92
C TRP A 598 31.47 -53.04 -26.15
N ALA A 599 30.88 -51.89 -26.47
CA ALA A 599 31.17 -50.62 -25.84
C ALA A 599 30.33 -50.32 -24.58
N PHE A 600 29.54 -51.29 -24.06
CA PHE A 600 28.65 -51.09 -22.90
C PHE A 600 29.34 -50.35 -21.74
N SER A 601 30.51 -50.82 -21.31
CA SER A 601 31.25 -50.23 -20.19
C SER A 601 31.70 -48.80 -20.49
N MET A 602 32.16 -48.51 -21.71
CA MET A 602 32.60 -47.17 -22.10
C MET A 602 31.43 -46.20 -22.24
N ILE A 603 30.28 -46.67 -22.73
CA ILE A 603 29.06 -45.87 -22.83
C ILE A 603 28.53 -45.50 -21.44
N MET A 604 28.51 -46.46 -20.51
CA MET A 604 28.10 -46.20 -19.12
C MET A 604 29.03 -45.19 -18.43
N ARG A 605 30.35 -45.34 -18.60
CA ARG A 605 31.33 -44.36 -18.07
C ARG A 605 31.18 -42.98 -18.71
N ALA A 606 30.89 -42.91 -20.01
CA ALA A 606 30.63 -41.66 -20.70
C ALA A 606 29.37 -40.97 -20.15
N TYR A 607 28.32 -41.73 -19.87
CA TYR A 607 27.10 -41.23 -19.25
C TYR A 607 27.36 -40.68 -17.84
N GLU A 608 28.02 -41.46 -16.98
CA GLU A 608 28.38 -41.06 -15.62
C GLU A 608 29.25 -39.79 -15.58
N ARG A 609 30.18 -39.66 -16.53
CA ARG A 609 31.06 -38.48 -16.66
C ARG A 609 30.38 -37.26 -17.31
N LYS A 610 29.13 -37.41 -17.76
CA LYS A 610 28.34 -36.41 -18.49
C LYS A 610 28.95 -36.04 -19.86
N VAL A 611 29.63 -36.99 -20.49
CA VAL A 611 30.16 -36.87 -21.86
C VAL A 611 29.02 -36.99 -22.88
N ALA A 612 28.08 -37.91 -22.66
CA ALA A 612 26.92 -38.15 -23.52
C ALA A 612 25.70 -38.56 -22.70
N SER A 613 24.50 -38.19 -23.15
CA SER A 613 23.22 -38.40 -22.42
C SER A 613 22.21 -39.30 -23.14
N GLY A 614 22.57 -39.89 -24.29
CA GLY A 614 21.66 -40.69 -25.12
C GLY A 614 20.52 -39.89 -25.77
N TYR A 615 19.52 -40.59 -26.29
CA TYR A 615 18.35 -40.03 -26.97
C TYR A 615 17.08 -40.11 -26.08
N PRO A 616 16.05 -39.28 -26.35
CA PRO A 616 14.83 -39.25 -25.56
C PRO A 616 14.01 -40.56 -25.53
N ASP A 617 14.30 -41.50 -26.42
CA ASP A 617 13.68 -42.83 -26.49
C ASP A 617 14.44 -43.88 -25.64
N PHE A 618 15.34 -43.43 -24.77
CA PHE A 618 16.25 -44.27 -23.97
C PHE A 618 17.25 -45.09 -24.80
N SER A 619 17.43 -44.80 -26.08
CA SER A 619 18.50 -45.40 -26.87
C SER A 619 19.79 -44.57 -26.76
N PHE A 620 20.95 -45.22 -26.82
CA PHE A 620 22.23 -44.55 -27.05
C PHE A 620 22.60 -44.53 -28.54
N ARG A 621 22.05 -45.47 -29.33
CA ARG A 621 22.32 -45.77 -30.74
C ARG A 621 23.81 -46.00 -30.99
N PRO A 622 24.43 -47.00 -30.33
CA PRO A 622 25.88 -47.16 -30.33
C PRO A 622 26.50 -47.35 -31.72
N ASN A 623 25.76 -47.96 -32.66
CA ASN A 623 26.21 -48.21 -34.03
C ASN A 623 25.87 -47.11 -35.03
N ALA A 624 25.19 -46.04 -34.61
CA ALA A 624 24.90 -44.92 -35.51
C ALA A 624 26.16 -44.07 -35.74
N ASN A 625 26.37 -43.60 -36.96
CA ASN A 625 27.43 -42.65 -37.27
C ASN A 625 27.18 -41.32 -36.54
N ILE A 626 28.26 -40.66 -36.12
CA ILE A 626 28.19 -39.40 -35.40
C ILE A 626 28.59 -38.21 -36.30
N THR A 627 27.83 -37.13 -36.22
CA THR A 627 28.15 -35.89 -36.93
C THR A 627 29.31 -35.16 -36.27
N ARG A 628 29.99 -34.31 -37.04
CA ARG A 628 31.11 -33.49 -36.56
C ARG A 628 30.71 -32.54 -35.43
N SER A 629 29.50 -31.97 -35.46
CA SER A 629 28.95 -31.18 -34.34
C SER A 629 28.69 -32.01 -33.09
N GLU A 630 28.02 -33.17 -33.22
CA GLU A 630 27.74 -34.05 -32.08
C GLU A 630 29.03 -34.52 -31.40
N PHE A 631 30.01 -34.93 -32.21
CA PHE A 631 31.32 -35.35 -31.70
C PHE A 631 32.05 -34.21 -30.97
N THR A 632 32.04 -33.01 -31.55
CA THR A 632 32.64 -31.82 -30.92
C THR A 632 32.00 -31.55 -29.57
N VAL A 633 30.66 -31.62 -29.46
CA VAL A 633 29.97 -31.42 -28.19
C VAL A 633 30.34 -32.50 -27.16
N MET A 634 30.38 -33.77 -27.54
CA MET A 634 30.80 -34.84 -26.62
C MET A 634 32.23 -34.63 -26.12
N LEU A 635 33.16 -34.28 -27.02
CA LEU A 635 34.57 -34.03 -26.67
C LEU A 635 34.69 -32.85 -25.69
N MET A 636 33.99 -31.74 -25.95
CA MET A 636 34.03 -30.58 -25.08
C MET A 636 33.32 -30.79 -23.73
N ASN A 637 32.25 -31.59 -23.70
CA ASN A 637 31.62 -32.03 -22.45
C ASN A 637 32.55 -32.89 -21.59
N GLY A 638 33.42 -33.68 -22.23
CA GLY A 638 34.47 -34.42 -21.54
C GLY A 638 35.57 -33.51 -20.98
N LEU A 639 36.10 -32.60 -21.81
CA LEU A 639 37.22 -31.72 -21.45
C LEU A 639 36.84 -30.58 -20.49
N LYS A 640 35.57 -30.16 -20.47
CA LYS A 640 35.00 -29.13 -19.59
C LYS A 640 35.85 -27.85 -19.45
N PRO A 641 36.26 -27.20 -20.56
CA PRO A 641 37.11 -26.03 -20.46
C PRO A 641 36.37 -24.81 -19.91
N ALA A 642 37.00 -24.09 -19.00
CA ALA A 642 36.48 -22.85 -18.43
C ALA A 642 36.77 -21.63 -19.33
N ILE A 643 36.39 -21.71 -20.62
CA ILE A 643 36.53 -20.62 -21.60
C ILE A 643 35.23 -20.43 -22.37
N GLU A 644 34.95 -19.21 -22.82
CA GLU A 644 33.74 -18.93 -23.64
C GLU A 644 33.89 -19.33 -25.11
N GLY A 645 35.12 -19.48 -25.61
CA GLY A 645 35.41 -19.79 -27.01
C GLY A 645 35.66 -18.54 -27.85
N SER A 646 36.22 -18.73 -29.05
CA SER A 646 36.53 -17.64 -30.00
C SER A 646 35.39 -17.39 -30.98
N THR A 647 35.37 -16.22 -31.62
CA THR A 647 34.47 -15.97 -32.77
C THR A 647 34.78 -16.97 -33.89
N LEU A 648 33.74 -17.56 -34.48
CA LEU A 648 33.88 -18.50 -35.59
C LEU A 648 34.01 -17.74 -36.90
N THR A 649 34.89 -18.20 -37.79
CA THR A 649 35.16 -17.60 -39.10
C THR A 649 34.97 -18.60 -40.23
N PHE A 650 34.21 -19.68 -40.00
CA PHE A 650 33.94 -20.69 -41.02
C PHE A 650 32.93 -20.18 -42.03
N SER A 651 33.05 -20.61 -43.29
CA SER A 651 32.14 -20.21 -44.38
C SER A 651 30.69 -20.68 -44.17
N ASP A 652 30.51 -21.73 -43.36
CA ASP A 652 29.23 -22.35 -43.01
C ASP A 652 28.87 -22.16 -41.52
N THR A 653 29.34 -21.06 -40.89
CA THR A 653 29.07 -20.76 -39.48
C THR A 653 27.57 -20.77 -39.15
N ASP A 654 26.73 -20.26 -40.05
CA ASP A 654 25.26 -20.21 -39.86
C ASP A 654 24.59 -21.60 -39.89
N SER A 655 25.30 -22.63 -40.36
CA SER A 655 24.82 -24.02 -40.32
C SER A 655 25.11 -24.71 -38.99
N ILE A 656 25.82 -24.05 -38.06
CA ILE A 656 26.10 -24.58 -36.73
C ILE A 656 24.93 -24.21 -35.82
N GLU A 657 24.15 -25.22 -35.45
CA GLU A 657 23.01 -25.03 -34.56
C GLU A 657 23.43 -24.55 -33.15
N ASP A 658 22.55 -23.78 -32.50
CA ASP A 658 22.82 -23.11 -31.21
C ASP A 658 23.35 -24.06 -30.12
N TRP A 659 22.88 -25.31 -30.11
CA TRP A 659 23.29 -26.31 -29.13
C TRP A 659 24.77 -26.72 -29.27
N ALA A 660 25.34 -26.63 -30.46
CA ALA A 660 26.74 -26.96 -30.73
C ALA A 660 27.67 -25.73 -30.70
N ALA A 661 27.11 -24.54 -30.91
CA ALA A 661 27.86 -23.31 -31.12
C ALA A 661 28.92 -23.04 -30.05
N LYS A 662 28.59 -23.20 -28.75
CA LYS A 662 29.54 -22.99 -27.66
C LYS A 662 30.72 -23.97 -27.72
N SER A 663 30.45 -25.27 -27.88
CA SER A 663 31.49 -26.30 -27.95
C SER A 663 32.41 -26.10 -29.16
N VAL A 664 31.86 -25.71 -30.32
CA VAL A 664 32.68 -25.42 -31.50
C VAL A 664 33.59 -24.20 -31.26
N LYS A 665 33.07 -23.11 -30.68
CA LYS A 665 33.88 -21.93 -30.31
C LYS A 665 35.03 -22.28 -29.36
N GLN A 666 34.76 -23.11 -28.36
CA GLN A 666 35.77 -23.57 -27.41
C GLN A 666 36.83 -24.46 -28.08
N ALA A 667 36.42 -25.38 -28.96
CA ALA A 667 37.31 -26.27 -29.68
C ALA A 667 38.24 -25.52 -30.65
N VAL A 668 37.75 -24.47 -31.31
CA VAL A 668 38.55 -23.58 -32.16
C VAL A 668 39.58 -22.82 -31.33
N GLN A 669 39.15 -22.20 -30.22
CA GLN A 669 40.06 -21.45 -29.35
C GLN A 669 41.17 -22.33 -28.75
N LYS A 670 40.87 -23.61 -28.48
CA LYS A 670 41.86 -24.60 -28.01
C LYS A 670 42.75 -25.17 -29.12
N GLY A 671 42.56 -24.80 -30.39
CA GLY A 671 43.32 -25.33 -31.51
C GLY A 671 43.00 -26.79 -31.85
N ILE A 672 41.91 -27.34 -31.30
CA ILE A 672 41.44 -28.71 -31.60
C ILE A 672 40.89 -28.76 -33.03
N ILE A 673 40.19 -27.71 -33.44
CA ILE A 673 39.53 -27.60 -34.74
C ILE A 673 40.06 -26.37 -35.49
N SER A 674 40.47 -26.56 -36.74
CA SER A 674 40.92 -25.50 -37.67
C SER A 674 40.04 -25.35 -38.91
N GLY A 675 39.00 -26.19 -39.06
CA GLY A 675 38.19 -26.26 -40.28
C GLY A 675 38.85 -27.08 -41.40
N TYR A 676 38.13 -27.23 -42.51
CA TYR A 676 38.60 -27.85 -43.75
C TYR A 676 39.37 -26.85 -44.62
N PRO A 677 40.17 -27.31 -45.60
CA PRO A 677 40.90 -26.42 -46.51
C PRO A 677 40.03 -25.43 -47.31
N ASP A 678 38.75 -25.74 -47.48
CA ASP A 678 37.76 -24.86 -48.13
C ASP A 678 37.15 -23.80 -47.18
N GLY A 679 37.63 -23.73 -45.94
CA GLY A 679 37.16 -22.78 -44.91
C GLY A 679 35.89 -23.21 -44.19
N SER A 680 35.36 -24.42 -44.43
CA SER A 680 34.14 -24.92 -43.80
C SER A 680 34.40 -25.69 -42.49
N PHE A 681 33.37 -25.81 -41.66
CA PHE A 681 33.32 -26.68 -40.48
C PHE A 681 32.61 -28.01 -40.77
N ARG A 682 31.56 -28.00 -41.61
CA ARG A 682 30.68 -29.13 -41.99
C ARG A 682 29.93 -29.75 -40.82
N PRO A 683 29.02 -29.01 -40.15
CA PRO A 683 28.41 -29.41 -38.87
C PRO A 683 27.60 -30.71 -38.92
N THR A 684 26.93 -31.00 -40.04
CA THR A 684 26.06 -32.18 -40.21
C THR A 684 26.76 -33.35 -40.90
N ALA A 685 28.01 -33.19 -41.35
CA ALA A 685 28.77 -34.27 -41.95
C ALA A 685 29.23 -35.28 -40.89
N ASN A 686 29.15 -36.57 -41.20
CA ASN A 686 29.70 -37.61 -40.34
C ASN A 686 31.22 -37.54 -40.31
N ILE A 687 31.82 -37.69 -39.12
CA ILE A 687 33.26 -37.59 -38.92
C ILE A 687 33.98 -38.91 -39.25
N THR A 688 35.15 -38.84 -39.87
CA THR A 688 35.98 -40.04 -40.12
C THR A 688 36.85 -40.43 -38.93
N HIS A 689 37.38 -41.65 -38.89
CA HIS A 689 38.35 -42.08 -37.88
C HIS A 689 39.58 -41.16 -37.82
N ALA A 690 40.13 -40.76 -38.97
CA ALA A 690 41.27 -39.85 -39.03
C ALA A 690 40.97 -38.48 -38.40
N GLU A 691 39.79 -37.93 -38.66
CA GLU A 691 39.36 -36.65 -38.11
C GLU A 691 39.05 -36.74 -36.62
N MET A 692 38.29 -37.76 -36.21
CA MET A 692 37.92 -38.01 -34.81
C MET A 692 39.17 -38.15 -33.95
N ILE A 693 40.10 -39.03 -34.32
CA ILE A 693 41.32 -39.27 -33.54
C ILE A 693 42.24 -38.05 -33.53
N SER A 694 42.32 -37.30 -34.63
CA SER A 694 43.08 -36.04 -34.66
C SER A 694 42.52 -35.02 -33.67
N MET A 695 41.19 -34.93 -33.52
CA MET A 695 40.56 -34.07 -32.53
C MET A 695 40.79 -34.57 -31.10
N VAL A 696 40.65 -35.87 -30.85
CA VAL A 696 40.91 -36.49 -29.52
C VAL A 696 42.35 -36.23 -29.08
N VAL A 697 43.34 -36.49 -29.93
CA VAL A 697 44.76 -36.33 -29.58
C VAL A 697 45.14 -34.87 -29.38
N LYS A 698 44.56 -33.94 -30.16
CA LYS A 698 44.72 -32.51 -29.90
C LYS A 698 44.11 -32.11 -28.56
N GLY A 699 43.00 -32.74 -28.16
CA GLY A 699 42.39 -32.58 -26.83
C GLY A 699 43.31 -32.98 -25.68
N LEU A 700 44.20 -33.97 -25.88
CA LEU A 700 45.24 -34.36 -24.91
C LEU A 700 46.37 -33.34 -24.76
N GLY A 701 46.56 -32.47 -25.76
CA GLY A 701 47.68 -31.54 -25.78
C GLY A 701 49.05 -32.19 -26.06
N PHE A 702 49.09 -33.38 -26.66
CA PHE A 702 50.36 -34.02 -27.05
C PHE A 702 50.99 -33.32 -28.25
N ALA A 703 52.34 -33.25 -28.25
CA ALA A 703 53.09 -32.74 -29.40
C ALA A 703 53.01 -33.73 -30.57
N LEU A 704 52.52 -33.26 -31.72
CA LEU A 704 52.44 -34.05 -32.94
C LEU A 704 53.78 -33.96 -33.69
N THR A 705 54.48 -35.08 -33.84
CA THR A 705 55.74 -35.16 -34.60
C THR A 705 55.44 -35.59 -36.04
N PRO A 706 55.72 -34.76 -37.07
CA PRO A 706 55.49 -35.12 -38.47
C PRO A 706 56.38 -36.28 -38.95
N GLY A 707 55.94 -37.02 -39.97
CA GLY A 707 56.74 -38.07 -40.63
C GLY A 707 56.94 -39.36 -39.83
N VAL A 708 56.10 -39.59 -38.81
CA VAL A 708 56.14 -40.81 -37.98
C VAL A 708 55.32 -41.92 -38.63
N ALA A 709 55.91 -43.11 -38.80
CA ALA A 709 55.19 -44.32 -39.17
C ALA A 709 54.31 -44.79 -38.00
N THR A 710 53.09 -45.23 -38.30
CA THR A 710 52.15 -45.78 -37.31
C THR A 710 52.38 -47.28 -37.11
N ALA A 711 51.80 -47.82 -36.04
CA ALA A 711 51.80 -49.26 -35.77
C ALA A 711 50.62 -50.01 -36.41
N TYR A 712 49.79 -49.31 -37.18
CA TYR A 712 48.61 -49.88 -37.83
C TYR A 712 48.98 -50.59 -39.14
N ALA A 713 48.23 -51.65 -39.47
CA ALA A 713 48.47 -52.46 -40.66
C ALA A 713 48.24 -51.69 -41.98
N ASP A 714 47.39 -50.65 -41.94
CA ASP A 714 47.04 -49.76 -43.05
C ASP A 714 47.75 -48.39 -42.99
N ASP A 715 48.97 -48.32 -42.43
CA ASP A 715 49.73 -47.05 -42.35
C ASP A 715 49.82 -46.29 -43.69
N ALA A 716 49.90 -47.03 -44.80
CA ALA A 716 49.98 -46.46 -46.14
C ALA A 716 48.71 -45.68 -46.55
N ASP A 717 47.55 -46.04 -46.00
CA ASP A 717 46.26 -45.41 -46.30
C ASP A 717 45.99 -44.18 -45.41
N ILE A 718 46.76 -44.02 -44.32
CA ILE A 718 46.60 -42.90 -43.37
C ILE A 718 47.16 -41.62 -44.00
N PRO A 719 46.36 -40.57 -44.18
CA PRO A 719 46.85 -39.30 -44.71
C PRO A 719 47.97 -38.73 -43.83
N GLU A 720 48.99 -38.13 -44.44
CA GLU A 720 50.18 -37.59 -43.74
C GLU A 720 49.82 -36.63 -42.60
N TRP A 721 48.74 -35.85 -42.74
CA TRP A 721 48.28 -34.93 -41.69
C TRP A 721 47.72 -35.64 -40.45
N ALA A 722 47.23 -36.88 -40.59
CA ALA A 722 46.63 -37.68 -39.52
C ALA A 722 47.62 -38.66 -38.88
N LYS A 723 48.72 -39.03 -39.57
CA LYS A 723 49.71 -40.01 -39.10
C LYS A 723 50.24 -39.75 -37.68
N PRO A 724 50.59 -38.51 -37.27
CA PRO A 724 51.05 -38.27 -35.91
C PRO A 724 50.00 -38.60 -34.84
N ALA A 725 48.73 -38.27 -35.09
CA ALA A 725 47.62 -38.56 -34.18
C ALA A 725 47.28 -40.06 -34.17
N ALA A 726 47.29 -40.71 -35.33
CA ALA A 726 47.12 -42.16 -35.45
C ALA A 726 48.22 -42.92 -34.68
N ALA A 727 49.49 -42.52 -34.80
CA ALA A 727 50.59 -43.13 -34.05
C ALA A 727 50.39 -43.05 -32.53
N ILE A 728 49.91 -41.90 -32.02
CA ILE A 728 49.57 -41.73 -30.60
C ILE A 728 48.37 -42.58 -30.20
N SER A 729 47.34 -42.64 -31.05
CA SER A 729 46.17 -43.49 -30.84
C SER A 729 46.55 -44.96 -30.71
N GLY A 730 47.42 -45.48 -31.59
CA GLY A 730 47.88 -46.86 -31.53
C GLY A 730 48.62 -47.20 -30.23
N LYS A 731 49.50 -46.29 -29.77
CA LYS A 731 50.23 -46.48 -28.50
C LYS A 731 49.34 -46.49 -27.26
N ASN A 732 48.25 -45.70 -27.28
CA ASN A 732 47.38 -45.50 -26.13
C ASN A 732 46.03 -46.22 -26.27
N ASN A 733 45.87 -47.03 -27.31
CA ASN A 733 44.63 -47.74 -27.63
C ASN A 733 43.41 -46.79 -27.65
N LEU A 734 43.50 -45.61 -28.29
CA LEU A 734 42.40 -44.63 -28.25
C LEU A 734 41.20 -45.08 -29.10
N LEU A 735 41.46 -45.66 -30.27
CA LEU A 735 40.41 -46.23 -31.11
C LEU A 735 39.99 -47.61 -30.57
N GLY A 736 38.69 -47.82 -30.35
CA GLY A 736 38.12 -49.14 -29.99
C GLY A 736 37.24 -49.67 -31.12
N GLY A 737 36.94 -50.98 -31.13
CA GLY A 737 35.95 -51.55 -32.05
C GLY A 737 36.46 -51.98 -33.43
N THR A 738 37.75 -51.82 -33.74
CA THR A 738 38.33 -52.28 -35.02
C THR A 738 38.96 -53.67 -34.92
N GLU A 739 38.71 -54.51 -35.93
CA GLU A 739 39.33 -55.83 -36.07
C GLU A 739 40.64 -55.72 -36.89
N GLY A 740 41.63 -56.58 -36.61
CA GLY A 740 42.82 -56.74 -37.47
C GLY A 740 43.92 -55.68 -37.37
N ASN A 741 43.99 -54.88 -36.29
CA ASN A 741 44.98 -53.80 -36.12
C ASN A 741 44.94 -52.75 -37.25
N ASN A 742 43.73 -52.44 -37.73
CA ASN A 742 43.46 -51.49 -38.81
C ASN A 742 42.94 -50.15 -38.26
N PHE A 743 43.44 -49.02 -38.76
CA PHE A 743 42.99 -47.68 -38.38
C PHE A 743 41.74 -47.25 -39.17
N ALA A 744 41.64 -47.65 -40.45
CA ALA A 744 40.61 -47.31 -41.41
C ALA A 744 40.34 -45.79 -41.49
N PRO A 745 41.31 -44.98 -41.98
CA PRO A 745 41.30 -43.52 -41.86
C PRO A 745 40.07 -42.83 -42.46
N SER A 746 39.46 -43.43 -43.49
CA SER A 746 38.26 -42.91 -44.18
C SER A 746 36.95 -43.50 -43.67
N ALA A 747 36.97 -44.46 -42.75
CA ALA A 747 35.74 -45.01 -42.16
C ALA A 747 35.04 -43.96 -41.30
N LEU A 748 33.71 -43.95 -41.34
CA LEU A 748 32.89 -43.06 -40.52
C LEU A 748 32.82 -43.59 -39.09
N ALA A 749 33.05 -42.72 -38.12
CA ALA A 749 33.02 -43.10 -36.71
C ALA A 749 31.58 -43.30 -36.22
N THR A 750 31.37 -44.39 -35.48
CA THR A 750 30.14 -44.63 -34.73
C THR A 750 30.14 -43.88 -33.40
N ARG A 751 28.95 -43.71 -32.81
CA ARG A 751 28.80 -43.11 -31.47
C ARG A 751 29.52 -43.91 -30.39
N ALA A 752 29.56 -45.24 -30.50
CA ALA A 752 30.29 -46.10 -29.57
C ALA A 752 31.81 -45.91 -29.65
N GLU A 753 32.37 -45.78 -30.85
CA GLU A 753 33.80 -45.52 -31.07
C GLU A 753 34.17 -44.12 -30.55
N ALA A 754 33.33 -43.12 -30.83
CA ALA A 754 33.51 -41.75 -30.36
C ALA A 754 33.61 -41.65 -28.83
N VAL A 755 32.64 -42.20 -28.09
CA VAL A 755 32.70 -42.15 -26.62
C VAL A 755 33.81 -43.01 -26.05
N THR A 756 34.16 -44.12 -26.70
CA THR A 756 35.30 -44.96 -26.30
C THR A 756 36.60 -44.15 -26.40
N ALA A 757 36.83 -43.47 -27.53
CA ALA A 757 38.01 -42.64 -27.73
C ALA A 757 38.08 -41.48 -26.73
N ILE A 758 36.96 -40.79 -26.47
CA ILE A 758 36.90 -39.70 -25.49
C ILE A 758 37.14 -40.22 -24.08
N VAL A 759 36.50 -41.31 -23.65
CA VAL A 759 36.67 -41.83 -22.27
C VAL A 759 38.10 -42.31 -22.04
N ARG A 760 38.71 -43.01 -23.01
CA ARG A 760 40.12 -43.44 -22.93
C ARG A 760 41.08 -42.26 -22.92
N MET A 761 40.79 -41.22 -23.72
CA MET A 761 41.52 -39.96 -23.68
C MET A 761 41.46 -39.31 -22.29
N LEU A 762 40.27 -39.21 -21.69
CA LEU A 762 40.10 -38.66 -20.35
C LEU A 762 40.83 -39.46 -19.27
N ASP A 763 41.02 -40.77 -19.46
CA ASP A 763 41.79 -41.62 -18.54
C ASP A 763 43.31 -41.37 -18.61
N LEU A 764 43.79 -40.68 -19.66
CA LEU A 764 45.20 -40.28 -19.81
C LEU A 764 45.48 -38.87 -19.31
N LEU A 765 44.44 -38.09 -19.01
CA LEU A 765 44.59 -36.76 -18.43
C LEU A 765 44.81 -36.89 -16.91
N PRO A 766 45.72 -36.08 -16.31
CA PRO A 766 46.08 -36.15 -14.90
C PRO A 766 44.96 -35.71 -13.94
#